data_AF-A0A9Q0N9S8-F1
#
_entry.id   AF-A0A9Q0N9S8-F1
#
_cell.length_a   1.000
_cell.length_b   1.000
_cell.length_c   1.000
_cell.angle_alpha   90.00
_cell.angle_beta   90.00
_cell.angle_gamma   90.00
#
_symmetry.space_group_name_H-M   'P 1'
#
loop_
_entity.id
_entity.type
_entity.pdbx_description
1 polymer ?
#
loop_
_entity_poly.entity_id
_entity_poly.type
_entity_poly.pdbx_seq_one_letter_code
_entity_poly.pdbx_strand_id
1 'polypeptide(L)'
;MAYAYWKSGKTEDSSVFDLYFRKNPFDGEFTIFAGLDECLKFIENFRYSDDDIEYLKQTLPEGIEDAFFDYLSQLTAKQVTLHAIEEGSVVFPRVPIIKVEGPLVIVQLLETTLLTLVNYASLMATNAARYRMVAGKNIKLLEFGLRRAQGPDGGLSASKYSYVGGFDGTSNVLAGKLFNIPVKGTHAHAYITSFSGFSELKTRNIKHKHTGAQRDLLELAIGHRNALSQTMEISTEESSEGELAAMVSFAIAFPDGFMALVDTYDVKSSVTSKTISTTNSTINIGVDSSQHINVKSVTTDELINANGLNLPIKKSKIDENSNNDNAANDQNAFTNCTMKVDEDCSCNKVDQDHDDVNNMDDGTVHNCQCNKMLSTYTKLLRNVGKSFRSGLLNFCAVALALNDQGYRALGIRIDSGDLAYLSCLARETFEKVAARFKVPWFNTLTIVASNDINEETILSLNEQGHKIDCFGIGTHLGEFNDKLKKEEKKFTKLIAVTCQRQPALGCVYKLVEINGQARIKLSQDVEKVTMPGNKNAYRLYSNDGHALIDLLQKDLEDAPKVFHKVLCRHPFQESKRAYVTPSRVEPLYKVYWKEGRLTQPIATLEQTRNKVQRSLEMLRSDHKRNLNPTPYKVAVSDDLYSFIHDLWLQNAPIGELS
;
A
#
# COMPACT_ATOMS: atom_id res chain seq x y z
N MET A 1 22.09 -16.77 -25.76
CA MET A 1 21.08 -17.82 -25.99
C MET A 1 20.54 -17.79 -27.41
N ALA A 2 19.95 -16.68 -27.87
CA ALA A 2 19.44 -16.54 -29.25
C ALA A 2 20.45 -16.99 -30.32
N TYR A 3 21.69 -16.49 -30.27
CA TYR A 3 22.77 -16.93 -31.16
C TYR A 3 23.04 -18.44 -31.10
N ALA A 4 23.05 -19.04 -29.90
CA ALA A 4 23.29 -20.47 -29.76
C ALA A 4 22.15 -21.32 -30.35
N TYR A 5 20.90 -20.88 -30.23
CA TYR A 5 19.76 -21.52 -30.90
C TYR A 5 19.86 -21.38 -32.42
N TRP A 6 20.20 -20.18 -32.90
CA TRP A 6 20.43 -19.94 -34.32
C TRP A 6 21.53 -20.84 -34.88
N LYS A 7 22.68 -20.88 -34.20
CA LYS A 7 23.84 -21.70 -34.58
C LYS A 7 23.55 -23.20 -34.55
N SER A 8 22.66 -23.64 -33.65
CA SER A 8 22.23 -25.04 -33.56
C SER A 8 21.05 -25.40 -34.46
N GLY A 9 20.59 -24.47 -35.31
CA GLY A 9 19.50 -24.71 -36.26
C GLY A 9 18.13 -24.86 -35.59
N LYS A 10 17.94 -24.32 -34.38
CA LYS A 10 16.70 -24.43 -33.58
C LYS A 10 15.78 -23.21 -33.70
N THR A 11 15.94 -22.38 -34.74
CA THR A 11 15.18 -21.14 -34.88
C THR A 11 13.69 -21.40 -35.07
N GLU A 12 13.35 -22.44 -35.84
CA GLU A 12 11.98 -22.82 -36.21
C GLU A 12 11.35 -23.86 -35.28
N ASP A 13 12.05 -24.26 -34.21
CA ASP A 13 11.47 -25.16 -33.21
C ASP A 13 10.22 -24.51 -32.60
N SER A 14 9.06 -25.14 -32.78
CA SER A 14 7.80 -24.66 -32.24
C SER A 14 7.78 -24.92 -30.73
N SER A 15 7.58 -23.88 -29.93
CA SER A 15 7.70 -23.98 -28.48
C SER A 15 6.56 -23.28 -27.75
N VAL A 16 6.22 -23.80 -26.56
CA VAL A 16 5.19 -23.25 -25.67
C VAL A 16 5.82 -22.90 -24.33
N PHE A 17 5.60 -21.67 -23.90
CA PHE A 17 6.03 -21.16 -22.61
C PHE A 17 4.85 -20.70 -21.76
N ASP A 18 4.89 -21.04 -20.47
CA ASP A 18 3.93 -20.59 -19.47
C ASP A 18 4.54 -19.47 -18.61
N LEU A 19 3.81 -18.36 -18.47
CA LEU A 19 4.06 -17.31 -17.49
C LEU A 19 3.07 -17.45 -16.33
N TYR A 20 3.57 -17.76 -15.14
CA TYR A 20 2.77 -17.90 -13.91
C TYR A 20 3.57 -17.42 -12.69
N PHE A 21 2.96 -17.38 -11.51
CA PHE A 21 3.64 -17.05 -10.25
C PHE A 21 3.47 -18.17 -9.22
N ARG A 22 4.35 -18.24 -8.23
CA ARG A 22 4.39 -19.38 -7.29
C ARG A 22 3.62 -19.16 -5.99
N LYS A 23 3.46 -17.92 -5.56
CA LYS A 23 2.81 -17.55 -4.28
C LYS A 23 2.06 -16.24 -4.46
N ASN A 24 0.86 -16.14 -3.89
CA ASN A 24 0.13 -14.88 -3.83
C ASN A 24 0.94 -13.84 -3.03
N PRO A 25 0.87 -12.55 -3.39
CA PRO A 25 1.63 -11.52 -2.71
C PRO A 25 0.99 -11.14 -1.36
N PHE A 26 1.78 -10.51 -0.50
CA PHE A 26 1.32 -9.88 0.74
C PHE A 26 0.71 -10.85 1.78
N ASP A 27 1.10 -12.12 1.74
CA ASP A 27 0.50 -13.21 2.53
C ASP A 27 -1.04 -13.33 2.34
N GLY A 28 -1.54 -12.89 1.17
CA GLY A 28 -2.94 -13.06 0.76
C GLY A 28 -3.18 -14.35 -0.02
N GLU A 29 -4.43 -14.58 -0.44
CA GLU A 29 -4.83 -15.79 -1.20
C GLU A 29 -5.38 -15.50 -2.60
N PHE A 30 -5.18 -14.28 -3.11
CA PHE A 30 -5.52 -13.92 -4.48
C PHE A 30 -4.52 -12.92 -5.06
N THR A 31 -4.46 -12.88 -6.39
CA THR A 31 -3.73 -11.88 -7.17
C THR A 31 -4.64 -11.33 -8.25
N ILE A 32 -4.59 -10.03 -8.52
CA ILE A 32 -5.26 -9.41 -9.66
C ILE A 32 -4.29 -9.40 -10.84
N PHE A 33 -4.65 -10.04 -11.95
CA PHE A 33 -3.84 -9.99 -13.15
C PHE A 33 -3.93 -8.62 -13.81
N ALA A 34 -2.77 -8.00 -14.06
CA ALA A 34 -2.63 -6.76 -14.80
C ALA A 34 -1.36 -6.76 -15.66
N GLY A 35 -1.31 -5.88 -16.67
CA GLY A 35 -0.14 -5.68 -17.54
C GLY A 35 -0.29 -6.23 -18.98
N LEU A 36 -1.40 -6.89 -19.30
CA LEU A 36 -1.61 -7.50 -20.62
C LEU A 36 -1.62 -6.46 -21.75
N ASP A 37 -2.27 -5.32 -21.54
CA ASP A 37 -2.28 -4.20 -22.50
C ASP A 37 -0.86 -3.78 -22.93
N GLU A 38 0.06 -3.60 -21.98
CA GLU A 38 1.44 -3.23 -22.30
C GLU A 38 2.22 -4.37 -22.96
N CYS A 39 1.95 -5.63 -22.57
CA CYS A 39 2.54 -6.79 -23.23
C CYS A 39 2.15 -6.88 -24.71
N LEU A 40 0.88 -6.59 -25.02
CA LEU A 40 0.37 -6.63 -26.40
C LEU A 40 0.96 -5.51 -27.25
N LYS A 41 1.07 -4.28 -26.71
CA LYS A 41 1.75 -3.16 -27.40
C LYS A 41 3.21 -3.46 -27.67
N PHE A 42 3.90 -4.11 -26.71
CA PHE A 42 5.28 -4.54 -26.88
C PHE A 42 5.40 -5.58 -28.00
N ILE A 43 4.56 -6.61 -28.00
CA ILE A 43 4.55 -7.67 -29.02
C ILE A 43 4.25 -7.09 -30.42
N GLU A 44 3.29 -6.17 -30.52
CA GLU A 44 2.94 -5.51 -31.77
C GLU A 44 4.11 -4.73 -32.37
N ASN A 45 4.95 -4.14 -31.53
CA ASN A 45 6.09 -3.34 -31.94
C ASN A 45 7.43 -4.06 -31.82
N PHE A 46 7.44 -5.38 -31.56
CA PHE A 46 8.66 -6.16 -31.36
C PHE A 46 9.48 -6.24 -32.65
N ARG A 47 10.60 -5.51 -32.67
CA ARG A 47 11.61 -5.49 -33.73
C ARG A 47 12.90 -4.89 -33.18
N TYR A 48 14.03 -5.24 -33.78
CA TYR A 48 15.29 -4.53 -33.58
C TYR A 48 15.35 -3.34 -34.53
N SER A 49 15.84 -2.19 -34.06
CA SER A 49 16.21 -1.08 -34.94
C SER A 49 17.61 -1.32 -35.52
N ASP A 50 17.94 -0.61 -36.61
CA ASP A 50 19.28 -0.68 -37.21
C ASP A 50 20.37 -0.27 -36.18
N ASP A 51 20.06 0.73 -35.35
CA ASP A 51 20.92 1.18 -34.25
C ASP A 51 21.13 0.09 -33.19
N ASP A 52 20.08 -0.68 -32.84
CA ASP A 52 20.21 -1.81 -31.91
C ASP A 52 21.11 -2.92 -32.49
N ILE A 53 20.98 -3.21 -33.79
CA ILE A 53 21.79 -4.22 -34.47
C ILE A 53 23.27 -3.80 -34.51
N GLU A 54 23.55 -2.54 -34.84
CA GLU A 54 24.91 -2.00 -34.85
C GLU A 54 25.53 -2.06 -33.45
N TYR A 55 24.77 -1.69 -32.42
CA TYR A 55 25.22 -1.82 -31.04
C TYR A 55 25.55 -3.27 -30.65
N LEU A 56 24.73 -4.23 -31.07
CA LEU A 56 24.97 -5.66 -30.80
C LEU A 56 26.22 -6.17 -31.52
N LYS A 57 26.50 -5.73 -32.76
CA LYS A 57 27.72 -6.08 -33.49
C LYS A 57 28.98 -5.62 -32.76
N GLN A 58 28.92 -4.43 -32.14
CA GLN A 58 30.03 -3.87 -31.38
C GLN A 58 30.22 -4.51 -30.00
N THR A 59 29.14 -5.02 -29.39
CA THR A 59 29.14 -5.47 -27.99
C THR A 59 29.31 -6.98 -27.84
N LEU A 60 28.81 -7.78 -28.79
CA LEU A 60 28.92 -9.23 -28.72
C LEU A 60 30.36 -9.70 -29.06
N PRO A 61 30.79 -10.88 -28.57
CA PRO A 61 32.15 -11.37 -28.78
C PRO A 61 32.56 -11.43 -30.25
N GLU A 62 33.85 -11.17 -30.52
CA GLU A 62 34.44 -11.39 -31.84
C GLU A 62 34.25 -12.86 -32.25
N GLY A 63 33.66 -13.11 -33.43
CA GLY A 63 33.37 -14.46 -33.95
C GLY A 63 31.88 -14.81 -34.11
N ILE A 64 30.95 -13.91 -33.78
CA ILE A 64 29.54 -14.03 -34.18
C ILE A 64 29.41 -13.75 -35.69
N GLU A 65 28.71 -14.61 -36.43
CA GLU A 65 28.53 -14.41 -37.87
C GLU A 65 27.58 -13.26 -38.22
N ASP A 66 27.92 -12.48 -39.26
CA ASP A 66 27.08 -11.38 -39.78
C ASP A 66 25.64 -11.82 -40.11
N ALA A 67 25.48 -13.03 -40.64
CA ALA A 67 24.18 -13.61 -40.96
C ALA A 67 23.24 -13.76 -39.74
N PHE A 68 23.78 -13.85 -38.51
CA PHE A 68 22.95 -13.84 -37.31
C PHE A 68 22.33 -12.46 -37.05
N PHE A 69 23.08 -11.38 -37.33
CA PHE A 69 22.57 -10.02 -37.19
C PHE A 69 21.52 -9.70 -38.26
N ASP A 70 21.70 -10.21 -39.48
CA ASP A 70 20.68 -10.15 -40.54
C ASP A 70 19.42 -10.93 -40.16
N TYR A 71 19.57 -12.05 -39.44
CA TYR A 71 18.43 -12.77 -38.88
C TYR A 71 17.72 -11.96 -37.78
N LEU A 72 18.46 -11.34 -36.85
CA LEU A 72 17.89 -10.52 -35.78
C LEU A 72 17.08 -9.32 -36.34
N SER A 73 17.58 -8.65 -37.38
CA SER A 73 16.91 -7.48 -37.97
C SER A 73 15.56 -7.84 -38.61
N GLN A 74 15.36 -9.11 -38.98
CA GLN A 74 14.12 -9.61 -39.58
C GLN A 74 13.12 -10.16 -38.56
N LEU A 75 13.51 -10.26 -37.28
CA LEU A 75 12.63 -10.83 -36.26
C LEU A 75 11.39 -9.96 -36.03
N THR A 76 10.24 -10.62 -36.02
CA THR A 76 8.95 -10.02 -35.66
C THR A 76 8.13 -11.01 -34.85
N ALA A 77 7.17 -10.52 -34.06
CA ALA A 77 6.29 -11.40 -33.30
C ALA A 77 5.11 -11.96 -34.12
N LYS A 78 5.16 -11.94 -35.47
CA LYS A 78 4.02 -12.36 -36.32
C LYS A 78 3.66 -13.83 -36.18
N GLN A 79 4.65 -14.69 -35.96
CA GLN A 79 4.49 -16.13 -35.78
C GLN A 79 4.17 -16.53 -34.34
N VAL A 80 4.07 -15.57 -33.43
CA VAL A 80 3.72 -15.82 -32.03
C VAL A 80 2.20 -15.90 -31.90
N THR A 81 1.73 -16.85 -31.10
CA THR A 81 0.36 -16.88 -30.57
C THR A 81 0.42 -16.65 -29.07
N LEU A 82 -0.33 -15.66 -28.57
CA LEU A 82 -0.42 -15.34 -27.15
C LEU A 82 -1.83 -15.62 -26.65
N HIS A 83 -1.92 -16.51 -25.66
CA HIS A 83 -3.12 -16.76 -24.88
C HIS A 83 -2.95 -16.10 -23.52
N ALA A 84 -4.01 -15.48 -23.00
CA ALA A 84 -3.97 -14.91 -21.66
C ALA A 84 -5.31 -15.04 -20.95
N ILE A 85 -5.25 -15.02 -19.63
CA ILE A 85 -6.41 -14.72 -18.79
C ILE A 85 -6.79 -13.26 -19.02
N GLU A 86 -8.08 -12.93 -18.99
CA GLU A 86 -8.53 -11.55 -19.17
C GLU A 86 -8.00 -10.63 -18.05
N GLU A 87 -7.45 -9.47 -18.42
CA GLU A 87 -6.92 -8.49 -17.48
C GLU A 87 -7.98 -8.02 -16.47
N GLY A 88 -7.59 -7.82 -15.22
CA GLY A 88 -8.49 -7.52 -14.10
C GLY A 88 -9.12 -8.76 -13.46
N SER A 89 -8.87 -9.96 -13.97
CA SER A 89 -9.32 -11.20 -13.34
C SER A 89 -8.48 -11.54 -12.10
N VAL A 90 -9.13 -12.15 -11.10
CA VAL A 90 -8.43 -12.82 -10.01
C VAL A 90 -7.76 -14.08 -10.57
N VAL A 91 -6.46 -14.23 -10.30
CA VAL A 91 -5.62 -15.35 -10.71
C VAL A 91 -4.91 -15.95 -9.50
N PHE A 92 -4.46 -17.20 -9.65
CA PHE A 92 -3.90 -17.99 -8.56
C PHE A 92 -2.56 -18.59 -8.91
N PRO A 93 -1.74 -18.94 -7.90
CA PRO A 93 -0.43 -19.52 -8.12
C PRO A 93 -0.48 -20.76 -9.00
N ARG A 94 0.54 -20.93 -9.84
CA ARG A 94 0.75 -22.09 -10.73
C ARG A 94 -0.26 -22.23 -11.88
N VAL A 95 -1.29 -21.41 -11.95
CA VAL A 95 -2.10 -21.29 -13.17
C VAL A 95 -1.35 -20.36 -14.14
N PRO A 96 -1.01 -20.80 -15.36
CA PRO A 96 -0.47 -19.90 -16.38
C PRO A 96 -1.42 -18.70 -16.55
N ILE A 97 -0.87 -17.49 -16.47
CA ILE A 97 -1.64 -16.28 -16.72
C ILE A 97 -1.51 -15.86 -18.18
N ILE A 98 -0.33 -16.07 -18.75
CA ILE A 98 -0.04 -15.91 -20.18
C ILE A 98 0.63 -17.20 -20.67
N LYS A 99 0.19 -17.70 -21.82
CA LYS A 99 0.87 -18.75 -22.58
C LYS A 99 1.35 -18.14 -23.90
N VAL A 100 2.58 -18.43 -24.26
CA VAL A 100 3.21 -17.91 -25.48
C VAL A 100 3.68 -19.08 -26.31
N GLU A 101 3.20 -19.15 -27.55
CA GLU A 101 3.47 -20.23 -28.49
C GLU A 101 4.13 -19.66 -29.75
N GLY A 102 5.16 -20.31 -30.28
CA GLY A 102 5.82 -19.87 -31.51
C GLY A 102 7.29 -20.31 -31.64
N PRO A 103 8.03 -19.74 -32.61
CA PRO A 103 9.43 -20.09 -32.84
C PRO A 103 10.29 -19.80 -31.61
N LEU A 104 11.11 -20.79 -31.22
CA LEU A 104 11.86 -20.82 -29.96
C LEU A 104 12.62 -19.53 -29.65
N VAL A 105 13.35 -19.00 -30.62
CA VAL A 105 14.17 -17.79 -30.40
C VAL A 105 13.30 -16.59 -30.07
N ILE A 106 12.17 -16.42 -30.78
CA ILE A 106 11.28 -15.27 -30.61
C ILE A 106 10.64 -15.33 -29.23
N VAL A 107 9.98 -16.44 -28.90
CA VAL A 107 9.27 -16.56 -27.62
C VAL A 107 10.20 -16.57 -26.41
N GLN A 108 11.46 -16.95 -26.58
CA GLN A 108 12.49 -16.85 -25.55
C GLN A 108 12.94 -15.40 -25.31
N LEU A 109 13.02 -14.58 -26.36
CA LEU A 109 13.37 -13.14 -26.24
C LEU A 109 12.26 -12.33 -25.57
N LEU A 110 11.00 -12.79 -25.64
CA LEU A 110 9.87 -12.12 -24.98
C LEU A 110 9.88 -12.29 -23.44
N GLU A 111 10.58 -13.30 -22.90
CA GLU A 111 10.56 -13.67 -21.48
C GLU A 111 10.75 -12.46 -20.54
N THR A 112 11.84 -11.72 -20.73
CA THR A 112 12.26 -10.67 -19.79
C THR A 112 11.26 -9.53 -19.73
N THR A 113 10.80 -9.06 -20.89
CA THR A 113 9.88 -7.93 -20.97
C THR A 113 8.49 -8.33 -20.46
N LEU A 114 7.98 -9.51 -20.83
CA LEU A 114 6.69 -9.99 -20.34
C LEU A 114 6.69 -10.16 -18.82
N LEU A 115 7.77 -10.74 -18.25
CA LEU A 115 7.92 -10.84 -16.80
C LEU A 115 7.93 -9.47 -16.13
N THR A 116 8.62 -8.49 -16.70
CA THR A 116 8.72 -7.14 -16.14
C THR A 116 7.35 -6.44 -16.12
N LEU A 117 6.64 -6.47 -17.25
CA LEU A 117 5.34 -5.82 -17.41
C LEU A 117 4.26 -6.46 -16.53
N VAL A 118 4.24 -7.79 -16.42
CA VAL A 118 3.22 -8.52 -15.64
C VAL A 118 3.49 -8.47 -14.13
N ASN A 119 4.74 -8.64 -13.69
CA ASN A 119 5.07 -8.69 -12.26
C ASN A 119 4.63 -7.41 -11.54
N TYR A 120 5.07 -6.25 -12.03
CA TYR A 120 4.83 -4.99 -11.34
C TYR A 120 3.35 -4.60 -11.42
N ALA A 121 2.74 -4.73 -12.59
CA ALA A 121 1.34 -4.37 -12.80
C ALA A 121 0.40 -5.19 -11.90
N SER A 122 0.56 -6.53 -11.89
CA SER A 122 -0.29 -7.42 -11.11
C SER A 122 -0.10 -7.20 -9.60
N LEU A 123 1.14 -6.97 -9.16
CA LEU A 123 1.46 -6.67 -7.77
C LEU A 123 0.78 -5.36 -7.31
N MET A 124 0.88 -4.30 -8.12
CA MET A 124 0.28 -3.00 -7.86
C MET A 124 -1.25 -3.06 -7.82
N ALA A 125 -1.87 -3.71 -8.81
CA ALA A 125 -3.32 -3.87 -8.86
C ALA A 125 -3.85 -4.68 -7.66
N THR A 126 -3.12 -5.73 -7.27
CA THR A 126 -3.46 -6.54 -6.08
C THR A 126 -3.35 -5.72 -4.81
N ASN A 127 -2.28 -4.95 -4.64
CA ASN A 127 -2.08 -4.09 -3.49
C ASN A 127 -3.23 -3.09 -3.36
N ALA A 128 -3.55 -2.39 -4.46
CA ALA A 128 -4.62 -1.40 -4.48
C ALA A 128 -6.01 -2.01 -4.20
N ALA A 129 -6.27 -3.23 -4.66
CA ALA A 129 -7.50 -3.96 -4.33
C ALA A 129 -7.63 -4.23 -2.83
N ARG A 130 -6.53 -4.62 -2.16
CA ARG A 130 -6.53 -4.85 -0.71
C ARG A 130 -6.79 -3.57 0.09
N TYR A 131 -6.18 -2.45 -0.30
CA TYR A 131 -6.50 -1.13 0.25
C TYR A 131 -7.99 -0.77 0.11
N ARG A 132 -8.57 -1.01 -1.08
CA ARG A 132 -10.01 -0.81 -1.30
C ARG A 132 -10.85 -1.69 -0.38
N MET A 133 -10.44 -2.94 -0.14
CA MET A 133 -11.19 -3.85 0.73
C MET A 133 -11.22 -3.37 2.19
N VAL A 134 -10.12 -2.83 2.72
CA VAL A 134 -10.07 -2.31 4.09
C VAL A 134 -10.69 -0.93 4.26
N ALA A 135 -10.57 -0.05 3.26
CA ALA A 135 -11.16 1.28 3.31
C ALA A 135 -12.69 1.26 3.08
N GLY A 136 -13.20 0.19 2.48
CA GLY A 136 -14.60 0.07 2.10
C GLY A 136 -14.95 0.91 0.85
N LYS A 137 -16.23 0.90 0.49
CA LYS A 137 -16.73 1.53 -0.77
C LYS A 137 -16.95 3.04 -0.64
N ASN A 138 -17.10 3.56 0.57
CA ASN A 138 -17.55 4.93 0.82
C ASN A 138 -16.40 5.92 0.97
N ILE A 139 -15.21 5.46 1.38
CA ILE A 139 -14.02 6.30 1.54
C ILE A 139 -13.30 6.41 0.19
N LYS A 140 -12.85 7.62 -0.16
CA LYS A 140 -12.05 7.84 -1.36
C LYS A 140 -10.59 7.44 -1.14
N LEU A 141 -9.98 6.82 -2.15
CA LEU A 141 -8.57 6.44 -2.14
C LEU A 141 -7.84 7.20 -3.23
N LEU A 142 -6.79 7.94 -2.89
CA LEU A 142 -5.98 8.70 -3.85
C LEU A 142 -4.53 8.22 -3.79
N GLU A 143 -3.93 8.02 -4.97
CA GLU A 143 -2.53 7.60 -5.11
C GLU A 143 -1.61 8.83 -5.18
N PHE A 144 -0.76 9.03 -4.17
CA PHE A 144 0.14 10.18 -3.99
C PHE A 144 1.63 9.80 -3.90
N GLY A 145 2.00 8.61 -4.37
CA GLY A 145 3.33 8.02 -4.21
C GLY A 145 4.29 8.27 -5.38
N LEU A 146 3.88 9.02 -6.42
CA LEU A 146 4.71 9.37 -7.59
C LEU A 146 6.16 9.75 -7.21
N ARG A 147 6.34 10.56 -6.16
CA ARG A 147 7.65 11.07 -5.72
C ARG A 147 8.66 10.01 -5.26
N ARG A 148 8.22 8.75 -5.08
CA ARG A 148 9.07 7.61 -4.70
C ARG A 148 8.92 6.42 -5.65
N ALA A 149 8.26 6.63 -6.79
CA ALA A 149 8.11 5.56 -7.76
C ALA A 149 9.48 5.15 -8.33
N GLN A 150 9.59 3.88 -8.72
CA GLN A 150 10.86 3.30 -9.15
C GLN A 150 11.10 3.56 -10.64
N GLY A 151 12.09 4.39 -10.95
CA GLY A 151 12.46 4.71 -12.32
C GLY A 151 11.47 5.66 -13.03
N PRO A 152 11.73 5.97 -14.31
CA PRO A 152 10.94 6.95 -15.08
C PRO A 152 9.49 6.50 -15.30
N ASP A 153 9.27 5.21 -15.59
CA ASP A 153 7.94 4.66 -15.90
C ASP A 153 7.18 4.16 -14.66
N GLY A 154 7.88 3.95 -13.54
CA GLY A 154 7.28 3.39 -12.33
C GLY A 154 6.16 4.27 -11.80
N GLY A 155 6.29 5.60 -11.92
CA GLY A 155 5.26 6.54 -11.49
C GLY A 155 3.97 6.41 -12.29
N LEU A 156 4.10 6.31 -13.62
CA LEU A 156 2.96 6.18 -14.52
C LEU A 156 2.25 4.84 -14.33
N SER A 157 3.04 3.76 -14.27
CA SER A 157 2.53 2.40 -14.07
C SER A 157 1.86 2.25 -12.71
N ALA A 158 2.43 2.81 -11.64
CA ALA A 158 1.84 2.77 -10.30
C ALA A 158 0.46 3.42 -10.28
N SER A 159 0.32 4.61 -10.87
CA SER A 159 -0.95 5.33 -10.92
C SER A 159 -1.99 4.55 -11.75
N LYS A 160 -1.60 4.01 -12.92
CA LYS A 160 -2.46 3.19 -13.78
C LYS A 160 -3.02 1.99 -13.01
N TYR A 161 -2.15 1.17 -12.44
CA TYR A 161 -2.56 -0.08 -11.81
C TYR A 161 -3.17 0.10 -10.42
N SER A 162 -2.86 1.20 -9.71
CA SER A 162 -3.60 1.57 -8.49
C SER A 162 -5.05 1.91 -8.80
N TYR A 163 -5.28 2.65 -9.89
CA TYR A 163 -6.63 2.92 -10.38
C TYR A 163 -7.34 1.64 -10.85
N VAL A 164 -6.66 0.72 -11.54
CA VAL A 164 -7.26 -0.58 -11.87
C VAL A 164 -7.67 -1.36 -10.62
N GLY A 165 -6.81 -1.40 -9.60
CA GLY A 165 -7.05 -2.15 -8.38
C GLY A 165 -8.16 -1.59 -7.48
N GLY A 166 -8.44 -0.28 -7.53
CA GLY A 166 -9.58 0.29 -6.82
C GLY A 166 -9.46 1.75 -6.33
N PHE A 167 -8.35 2.44 -6.61
CA PHE A 167 -8.15 3.83 -6.20
C PHE A 167 -8.97 4.80 -7.04
N ASP A 168 -9.51 5.87 -6.48
CA ASP A 168 -10.42 6.80 -7.16
C ASP A 168 -9.70 7.88 -7.96
N GLY A 169 -8.42 8.13 -7.71
CA GLY A 169 -7.64 9.13 -8.43
C GLY A 169 -6.15 9.09 -8.09
N THR A 170 -5.38 9.98 -8.71
CA THR A 170 -3.92 10.08 -8.55
C THR A 170 -3.47 11.55 -8.53
N SER A 171 -2.32 11.84 -7.94
CA SER A 171 -1.63 13.12 -8.13
C SER A 171 -0.81 13.19 -9.42
N ASN A 172 -0.65 12.08 -10.13
CA ASN A 172 0.16 12.00 -11.35
C ASN A 172 -0.58 12.58 -12.56
N VAL A 173 -0.23 13.81 -12.94
CA VAL A 173 -0.80 14.51 -14.09
C VAL A 173 -0.59 13.79 -15.43
N LEU A 174 0.53 13.07 -15.59
CA LEU A 174 0.81 12.31 -16.80
C LEU A 174 -0.15 11.11 -16.94
N ALA A 175 -0.43 10.43 -15.82
CA ALA A 175 -1.41 9.35 -15.78
C ALA A 175 -2.83 9.87 -16.10
N GLY A 176 -3.18 11.06 -15.60
CA GLY A 176 -4.42 11.74 -15.99
C GLY A 176 -4.50 12.03 -17.50
N LYS A 177 -3.42 12.55 -18.09
CA LYS A 177 -3.34 12.85 -19.53
C LYS A 177 -3.45 11.60 -20.40
N LEU A 178 -2.74 10.53 -20.06
CA LEU A 178 -2.64 9.33 -20.91
C LEU A 178 -3.82 8.36 -20.73
N PHE A 179 -4.37 8.28 -19.52
CA PHE A 179 -5.35 7.25 -19.18
C PHE A 179 -6.69 7.81 -18.69
N ASN A 180 -6.87 9.13 -18.70
CA ASN A 180 -8.07 9.81 -18.21
C ASN A 180 -8.40 9.47 -16.74
N ILE A 181 -7.38 9.19 -15.93
CA ILE A 181 -7.54 8.92 -14.49
C ILE A 181 -7.82 10.27 -13.79
N PRO A 182 -8.81 10.35 -12.89
CA PRO A 182 -9.08 11.57 -12.14
C PRO A 182 -7.84 12.07 -11.40
N VAL A 183 -7.40 13.29 -11.74
CA VAL A 183 -6.27 13.93 -11.07
C VAL A 183 -6.77 14.70 -9.86
N LYS A 184 -6.15 14.45 -8.70
CA LYS A 184 -6.47 15.12 -7.43
C LYS A 184 -5.18 15.54 -6.73
N GLY A 185 -5.20 16.72 -6.13
CA GLY A 185 -4.10 17.26 -5.35
C GLY A 185 -4.54 18.48 -4.57
N THR A 186 -3.80 18.81 -3.52
CA THR A 186 -3.93 20.05 -2.75
C THR A 186 -2.66 20.87 -2.94
N HIS A 187 -2.31 21.74 -2.00
CA HIS A 187 -0.97 22.30 -1.88
C HIS A 187 -0.08 21.49 -0.91
N ALA A 188 1.23 21.75 -0.93
CA ALA A 188 2.24 21.12 -0.08
C ALA A 188 2.60 22.01 1.12
N HIS A 189 3.27 21.42 2.13
CA HIS A 189 3.85 22.18 3.26
C HIS A 189 4.74 23.33 2.78
N ALA A 190 5.56 23.09 1.75
CA ALA A 190 6.44 24.12 1.16
C ALA A 190 5.70 25.39 0.69
N TYR A 191 4.44 25.26 0.25
CA TYR A 191 3.63 26.41 -0.13
C TYR A 191 3.23 27.22 1.11
N ILE A 192 2.74 26.57 2.17
CA ILE A 192 2.38 27.24 3.42
C ILE A 192 3.60 27.92 4.05
N THR A 193 4.75 27.25 4.06
CA THR A 193 5.98 27.80 4.66
C THR A 193 6.64 28.91 3.85
N SER A 194 6.18 29.16 2.62
CA SER A 194 6.68 30.26 1.80
C SER A 194 6.12 31.62 2.18
N PHE A 195 5.15 31.67 3.12
CA PHE A 195 4.52 32.89 3.60
C PHE A 195 4.94 33.21 5.03
N SER A 196 5.59 34.35 5.24
CA SER A 196 5.98 34.83 6.58
C SER A 196 4.86 35.60 7.28
N GLY A 197 3.95 36.21 6.51
CA GLY A 197 2.85 37.05 7.02
C GLY A 197 2.09 37.78 5.91
N PHE A 198 1.20 38.69 6.30
CA PHE A 198 0.27 39.36 5.36
C PHE A 198 0.92 40.33 4.36
N SER A 199 2.16 40.76 4.61
CA SER A 199 2.90 41.66 3.71
C SER A 199 3.27 41.00 2.38
N GLU A 200 3.35 39.67 2.34
CA GLU A 200 3.71 38.91 1.14
C GLU A 200 2.50 38.60 0.23
N LEU A 201 1.27 38.87 0.71
CA LEU A 201 0.04 38.78 -0.09
C LEU A 201 -0.06 39.93 -1.09
N LYS A 202 0.37 39.67 -2.33
CA LYS A 202 0.28 40.62 -3.45
C LYS A 202 -1.13 40.82 -3.97
N THR A 203 -1.93 39.75 -4.00
CA THR A 203 -3.32 39.78 -4.44
C THR A 203 -4.21 39.48 -3.24
N ARG A 204 -5.19 40.36 -2.99
CA ARG A 204 -6.13 40.23 -1.87
C ARG A 204 -7.59 40.22 -2.30
N ASN A 205 -7.87 40.73 -3.50
CA ASN A 205 -9.22 40.85 -4.00
C ASN A 205 -9.71 39.56 -4.67
N ILE A 206 -10.94 39.19 -4.35
CA ILE A 206 -11.69 38.12 -5.00
C ILE A 206 -13.00 38.67 -5.57
N LYS A 207 -13.42 38.17 -6.73
CA LYS A 207 -14.72 38.47 -7.32
C LYS A 207 -15.77 37.61 -6.68
N HIS A 208 -16.87 38.21 -6.21
CA HIS A 208 -18.04 37.45 -5.80
C HIS A 208 -18.61 36.65 -7.00
N LYS A 209 -18.92 35.37 -6.79
CA LYS A 209 -19.31 34.42 -7.85
C LYS A 209 -20.50 34.87 -8.69
N HIS A 210 -21.52 35.45 -8.05
CA HIS A 210 -22.76 35.88 -8.72
C HIS A 210 -22.80 37.37 -9.11
N THR A 211 -22.32 38.27 -8.25
CA THR A 211 -22.43 39.73 -8.47
C THR A 211 -21.22 40.34 -9.17
N GLY A 212 -20.08 39.63 -9.20
CA GLY A 212 -18.82 40.14 -9.75
C GLY A 212 -18.15 41.23 -8.90
N ALA A 213 -18.75 41.62 -7.78
CA ALA A 213 -18.19 42.63 -6.87
C ALA A 213 -16.84 42.14 -6.29
N GLN A 214 -15.87 43.04 -6.25
CA GLN A 214 -14.54 42.74 -5.71
C GLN A 214 -14.50 43.07 -4.22
N ARG A 215 -14.02 42.13 -3.40
CA ARG A 215 -13.78 42.36 -1.97
C ARG A 215 -12.42 41.81 -1.55
N ASP A 216 -11.82 42.41 -0.54
CA ASP A 216 -10.59 41.92 0.07
C ASP A 216 -10.92 40.65 0.90
N LEU A 217 -10.42 39.50 0.44
CA LEU A 217 -10.66 38.21 1.08
C LEU A 217 -9.90 38.10 2.41
N LEU A 218 -8.74 38.76 2.55
CA LEU A 218 -7.96 38.74 3.78
C LEU A 218 -8.72 39.47 4.90
N GLU A 219 -9.30 40.64 4.61
CA GLU A 219 -10.10 41.38 5.60
C GLU A 219 -11.31 40.56 6.06
N LEU A 220 -12.03 39.93 5.14
CA LEU A 220 -13.15 39.03 5.46
C LEU A 220 -12.69 37.84 6.32
N ALA A 221 -11.57 37.22 5.97
CA ALA A 221 -11.02 36.09 6.71
C ALA A 221 -10.59 36.50 8.14
N ILE A 222 -9.95 37.67 8.31
CA ILE A 222 -9.60 38.18 9.65
C ILE A 222 -10.86 38.43 10.48
N GLY A 223 -11.92 38.99 9.88
CA GLY A 223 -13.22 39.18 10.54
C GLY A 223 -13.80 37.87 11.05
N HIS A 224 -13.85 36.83 10.20
CA HIS A 224 -14.33 35.51 10.59
C HIS A 224 -13.43 34.83 11.62
N ARG A 225 -12.10 34.97 11.51
CA ARG A 225 -11.14 34.43 12.48
C ARG A 225 -11.41 34.96 13.88
N ASN A 226 -11.68 36.26 14.00
CA ASN A 226 -12.01 36.91 15.28
C ASN A 226 -13.37 36.43 15.83
N ALA A 227 -14.35 36.15 14.96
CA ALA A 227 -15.64 35.59 15.39
C ALA A 227 -15.53 34.11 15.81
N LEU A 228 -14.63 33.36 15.18
CA LEU A 228 -14.39 31.93 15.44
C LEU A 228 -13.58 31.68 16.71
N SER A 229 -12.66 32.58 17.08
CA SER A 229 -11.80 32.44 18.26
C SER A 229 -12.59 32.14 19.54
N GLN A 230 -13.73 32.81 19.73
CA GLN A 230 -14.65 32.58 20.84
C GLN A 230 -15.35 31.23 20.78
N THR A 231 -15.59 30.68 19.58
CA THR A 231 -16.27 29.39 19.38
C THR A 231 -15.33 28.22 19.61
N MET A 232 -14.08 28.38 19.20
CA MET A 232 -13.08 27.32 19.19
C MET A 232 -12.15 27.36 20.41
N GLU A 233 -12.32 28.35 21.30
CA GLU A 233 -11.49 28.57 22.49
C GLU A 233 -9.98 28.67 22.15
N ILE A 234 -9.66 29.32 21.03
CA ILE A 234 -8.29 29.51 20.54
C ILE A 234 -8.03 31.01 20.42
N SER A 235 -6.94 31.49 21.01
CA SER A 235 -6.55 32.90 20.86
C SER A 235 -6.07 33.17 19.44
N THR A 236 -6.51 34.29 18.87
CA THR A 236 -6.08 34.72 17.52
C THR A 236 -4.59 35.05 17.45
N GLU A 237 -3.96 35.35 18.59
CA GLU A 237 -2.54 35.67 18.72
C GLU A 237 -1.65 34.41 18.63
N GLU A 238 -2.24 33.25 18.92
CA GLU A 238 -1.53 31.97 18.89
C GLU A 238 -1.55 31.32 17.50
N SER A 239 -2.38 31.82 16.57
CA SER A 239 -2.52 31.32 15.21
C SER A 239 -1.51 31.99 14.25
N SER A 240 -0.96 31.22 13.31
CA SER A 240 0.04 31.70 12.36
C SER A 240 -0.57 32.62 11.30
N GLU A 241 -0.04 33.84 11.19
CA GLU A 241 -0.43 34.80 10.13
C GLU A 241 0.07 34.37 8.76
N GLY A 242 1.26 33.78 8.67
CA GLY A 242 1.82 33.24 7.42
C GLY A 242 0.95 32.11 6.87
N GLU A 243 0.45 31.24 7.75
CA GLU A 243 -0.49 30.17 7.38
C GLU A 243 -1.81 30.72 6.84
N LEU A 244 -2.41 31.71 7.52
CA LEU A 244 -3.61 32.37 7.03
C LEU A 244 -3.37 33.06 5.68
N ALA A 245 -2.22 33.74 5.52
CA ALA A 245 -1.84 34.41 4.30
C ALA A 245 -1.75 33.43 3.12
N ALA A 246 -1.12 32.28 3.34
CA ALA A 246 -1.01 31.22 2.36
C ALA A 246 -2.39 30.65 1.98
N MET A 247 -3.26 30.39 2.96
CA MET A 247 -4.62 29.89 2.71
C MET A 247 -5.47 30.89 1.92
N VAL A 248 -5.41 32.19 2.26
CA VAL A 248 -6.09 33.25 1.49
C VAL A 248 -5.55 33.32 0.07
N SER A 249 -4.23 33.27 -0.11
CA SER A 249 -3.58 33.26 -1.44
C SER A 249 -4.07 32.08 -2.29
N PHE A 250 -4.14 30.88 -1.69
CA PHE A 250 -4.63 29.68 -2.36
C PHE A 250 -6.12 29.75 -2.69
N ALA A 251 -6.93 30.30 -1.78
CA ALA A 251 -8.37 30.49 -1.97
C ALA A 251 -8.68 31.49 -3.10
N ILE A 252 -7.90 32.55 -3.26
CA ILE A 252 -8.04 33.50 -4.38
C ILE A 252 -7.73 32.80 -5.72
N ALA A 253 -6.72 31.95 -5.76
CA ALA A 253 -6.34 31.22 -6.97
C ALA A 253 -7.33 30.11 -7.33
N PHE A 254 -7.87 29.40 -6.33
CA PHE A 254 -8.75 28.24 -6.51
C PHE A 254 -10.01 28.32 -5.63
N PRO A 255 -10.91 29.28 -5.88
CA PRO A 255 -12.03 29.54 -4.97
C PRO A 255 -13.08 28.42 -4.94
N ASP A 256 -13.30 27.72 -6.06
CA ASP A 256 -14.14 26.52 -6.14
C ASP A 256 -13.39 25.22 -5.77
N GLY A 257 -12.08 25.31 -5.58
CA GLY A 257 -11.17 24.18 -5.34
C GLY A 257 -10.46 24.22 -3.99
N PHE A 258 -10.91 25.09 -3.07
CA PHE A 258 -10.17 25.39 -1.85
C PHE A 258 -10.14 24.20 -0.90
N MET A 259 -8.97 23.57 -0.78
CA MET A 259 -8.67 22.54 0.21
C MET A 259 -7.34 22.86 0.87
N ALA A 260 -7.31 22.85 2.20
CA ALA A 260 -6.15 23.34 2.94
C ALA A 260 -5.45 22.26 3.76
N LEU A 261 -4.11 22.30 3.77
CA LEU A 261 -3.28 21.58 4.74
C LEU A 261 -3.30 22.33 6.07
N VAL A 262 -3.61 21.64 7.17
CA VAL A 262 -3.90 22.29 8.47
C VAL A 262 -2.93 21.93 9.59
N ASP A 263 -1.85 21.22 9.29
CA ASP A 263 -0.90 20.70 10.27
C ASP A 263 0.54 21.20 10.07
N THR A 264 0.72 22.36 9.41
CA THR A 264 2.05 22.91 9.12
C THR A 264 2.70 23.63 10.30
N TYR A 265 1.95 24.37 11.13
CA TYR A 265 2.50 25.21 12.20
C TYR A 265 1.88 24.96 13.57
N ASP A 266 2.70 24.93 14.63
CA ASP A 266 2.24 24.87 16.02
C ASP A 266 1.58 26.19 16.49
N VAL A 267 0.61 26.08 17.41
CA VAL A 267 0.04 27.24 18.14
C VAL A 267 1.14 27.86 18.98
N LYS A 268 1.40 29.16 18.80
CA LYS A 268 2.48 29.87 19.52
C LYS A 268 2.20 29.79 21.03
N SER A 269 3.13 29.26 21.82
CA SER A 269 2.95 29.17 23.27
C SER A 269 3.10 30.56 23.91
N SER A 270 2.02 31.08 24.50
CA SER A 270 2.10 32.27 25.35
C SER A 270 2.70 31.89 26.71
N VAL A 271 4.02 32.05 26.89
CA VAL A 271 4.60 32.11 28.24
C VAL A 271 4.31 33.51 28.79
N THR A 272 3.21 33.66 29.52
CA THR A 272 2.96 34.88 30.29
C THR A 272 3.89 34.86 31.51
N SER A 273 5.09 35.43 31.37
CA SER A 273 5.96 35.75 32.50
C SER A 273 5.27 36.83 33.35
N LYS A 274 4.41 36.42 34.28
CA LYS A 274 4.02 37.27 35.41
C LYS A 274 5.23 37.36 36.33
N THR A 275 6.03 38.40 36.16
CA THR A 275 7.06 38.80 37.11
C THR A 275 6.37 39.21 38.41
N ILE A 276 6.33 38.30 39.39
CA ILE A 276 6.02 38.63 40.77
C ILE A 276 7.27 39.28 41.35
N SER A 277 7.25 40.61 41.49
CA SER A 277 8.25 41.33 42.27
C SER A 277 7.92 41.19 43.75
N THR A 278 8.66 40.35 44.46
CA THR A 278 8.79 40.47 45.92
C THR A 278 10.21 40.14 46.33
N THR A 279 10.94 41.23 46.60
CA THR A 279 12.11 41.40 47.45
C THR A 279 12.60 40.16 48.20
N ASN A 280 13.88 39.81 48.01
CA ASN A 280 14.70 39.31 49.10
C ASN A 280 16.14 39.82 48.98
N SER A 281 16.61 40.23 50.15
CA SER A 281 17.85 40.87 50.53
C SER A 281 19.12 40.25 49.95
N THR A 282 19.98 41.15 49.49
CA THR A 282 21.39 40.98 49.15
C THR A 282 22.18 40.33 50.31
N ILE A 283 22.79 39.18 50.07
CA ILE A 283 23.99 38.76 50.80
C ILE A 283 25.13 38.81 49.78
N ASN A 284 25.96 39.85 49.91
CA ASN A 284 27.21 39.99 49.19
C ASN A 284 28.29 39.17 49.91
N ILE A 285 28.88 38.20 49.22
CA ILE A 285 30.25 37.78 49.47
C ILE A 285 30.95 37.91 48.12
N GLY A 286 31.66 39.03 47.95
CA GLY A 286 32.61 39.20 46.85
C GLY A 286 33.97 38.68 47.27
N VAL A 287 34.65 37.98 46.36
CA VAL A 287 36.11 38.08 46.21
C VAL A 287 36.43 37.88 44.72
N ASP A 288 36.66 39.03 44.11
CA ASP A 288 37.82 39.40 43.30
C ASP A 288 38.24 38.67 42.02
N SER A 289 38.72 39.56 41.17
CA SER A 289 39.05 39.52 39.76
C SER A 289 40.47 39.03 39.50
N SER A 290 40.66 38.35 38.35
CA SER A 290 41.76 38.53 37.38
C SER A 290 42.17 37.20 36.73
N GLN A 291 41.96 37.08 35.41
CA GLN A 291 43.03 36.79 34.43
C GLN A 291 42.45 36.62 33.01
N HIS A 292 43.15 37.27 32.08
CA HIS A 292 42.87 37.35 30.66
C HIS A 292 43.42 36.15 29.87
N ILE A 293 42.62 35.69 28.90
CA ILE A 293 42.96 35.27 27.52
C ILE A 293 43.91 34.06 27.34
N ASN A 294 43.39 32.97 26.74
CA ASN A 294 43.92 32.50 25.44
C ASN A 294 42.96 31.54 24.72
N VAL A 295 42.60 31.89 23.47
CA VAL A 295 41.96 31.00 22.51
C VAL A 295 43.06 30.20 21.82
N LYS A 296 43.04 28.88 21.96
CA LYS A 296 43.72 27.96 21.04
C LYS A 296 42.79 26.80 20.70
N SER A 297 42.69 26.57 19.39
CA SER A 297 42.08 25.44 18.71
C SER A 297 42.62 24.10 19.21
N VAL A 298 41.73 23.16 19.53
CA VAL A 298 42.06 21.74 19.66
C VAL A 298 40.96 20.90 19.01
N THR A 299 41.42 19.97 18.19
CA THR A 299 40.72 18.96 17.41
C THR A 299 40.02 17.91 18.28
N THR A 300 39.07 17.22 17.65
CA THR A 300 38.35 16.04 18.13
C THR A 300 39.26 15.00 18.79
N ASP A 301 39.03 14.71 20.06
CA ASP A 301 38.89 13.36 20.64
C ASP A 301 38.62 13.45 22.16
N GLU A 302 37.80 12.52 22.65
CA GLU A 302 37.52 12.17 24.07
C GLU A 302 36.67 13.10 24.95
N LEU A 303 35.45 12.64 25.27
CA LEU A 303 34.85 12.72 26.61
C LEU A 303 33.81 11.60 26.78
N ILE A 304 34.31 10.43 27.18
CA ILE A 304 33.54 9.30 27.75
C ILE A 304 33.74 9.33 29.27
N ASN A 305 32.68 8.98 30.00
CA ASN A 305 32.53 8.71 31.43
C ASN A 305 32.16 9.88 32.36
N ALA A 306 30.89 9.86 32.79
CA ALA A 306 30.57 9.96 34.21
C ALA A 306 29.33 9.10 34.51
N ASN A 307 29.37 8.48 35.70
CA ASN A 307 28.29 7.81 36.44
C ASN A 307 28.07 6.32 36.16
N GLY A 308 28.94 5.52 36.78
CA GLY A 308 28.61 4.16 37.18
C GLY A 308 27.76 4.12 38.45
N LEU A 309 26.98 3.05 38.58
CA LEU A 309 26.68 2.37 39.83
C LEU A 309 26.40 0.89 39.50
N ASN A 310 27.40 0.06 39.83
CA ASN A 310 27.44 -1.40 39.70
C ASN A 310 26.59 -2.07 40.78
N LEU A 311 25.92 -3.19 40.45
CA LEU A 311 25.76 -4.37 41.31
C LEU A 311 25.74 -5.66 40.44
N PRO A 312 26.18 -6.83 40.96
CA PRO A 312 27.08 -7.72 40.24
C PRO A 312 26.43 -8.95 39.58
N ILE A 313 27.08 -9.41 38.50
CA ILE A 313 26.87 -10.71 37.84
C ILE A 313 27.76 -11.76 38.53
N LYS A 314 27.17 -12.88 38.99
CA LYS A 314 27.91 -14.13 39.25
C LYS A 314 27.93 -14.98 37.98
N LYS A 315 29.13 -15.29 37.49
CA LYS A 315 29.42 -16.28 36.45
C LYS A 315 29.38 -17.70 37.02
N SER A 316 28.96 -18.66 36.22
CA SER A 316 29.51 -20.03 36.25
C SER A 316 29.62 -20.58 34.83
N LYS A 317 30.84 -20.98 34.46
CA LYS A 317 31.19 -21.81 33.31
C LYS A 317 30.67 -23.25 33.52
N ILE A 318 30.52 -24.02 32.44
CA ILE A 318 31.03 -25.40 32.26
C ILE A 318 30.96 -25.76 30.77
N ASP A 319 32.00 -26.44 30.30
CA ASP A 319 32.28 -26.93 28.94
C ASP A 319 31.73 -28.35 28.68
N GLU A 320 31.45 -28.60 27.38
CA GLU A 320 31.62 -29.80 26.54
C GLU A 320 31.13 -31.24 26.85
N ASN A 321 30.52 -31.81 25.79
CA ASN A 321 30.54 -33.20 25.23
C ASN A 321 29.69 -34.34 25.83
N SER A 322 28.77 -34.89 24.99
CA SER A 322 28.77 -36.26 24.42
C SER A 322 27.37 -36.85 24.14
N ASN A 323 27.35 -37.91 23.30
CA ASN A 323 26.28 -38.51 22.48
C ASN A 323 25.11 -39.26 23.19
N ASN A 324 24.10 -39.57 22.34
CA ASN A 324 23.19 -40.74 22.29
C ASN A 324 21.73 -40.65 22.80
N ASP A 325 20.82 -40.90 21.84
CA ASP A 325 19.68 -41.83 21.79
C ASP A 325 18.60 -41.96 22.89
N ASN A 326 17.35 -42.05 22.38
CA ASN A 326 16.17 -42.78 22.85
C ASN A 326 15.25 -42.19 23.97
N ALA A 327 14.03 -41.88 23.53
CA ALA A 327 12.71 -42.30 24.03
C ALA A 327 12.38 -42.41 25.55
N ALA A 328 11.26 -41.74 25.88
CA ALA A 328 10.16 -42.11 26.81
C ALA A 328 10.26 -41.85 28.33
N ASN A 329 9.16 -41.26 28.84
CA ASN A 329 8.64 -41.13 30.23
C ASN A 329 9.58 -40.42 31.25
N ASP A 330 9.16 -39.56 32.18
CA ASP A 330 7.86 -39.31 32.82
C ASP A 330 7.92 -37.99 33.65
N GLN A 331 6.77 -37.33 33.84
CA GLN A 331 6.29 -36.58 35.03
C GLN A 331 7.07 -35.44 35.75
N ASN A 332 6.29 -34.35 35.93
CA ASN A 332 6.23 -33.36 37.02
C ASN A 332 7.20 -32.16 37.05
N ALA A 333 6.67 -30.98 36.67
CA ALA A 333 6.34 -29.86 37.58
C ALA A 333 6.41 -28.51 36.84
N PHE A 334 5.30 -28.06 36.25
CA PHE A 334 5.14 -26.67 35.79
C PHE A 334 4.34 -25.88 36.82
N THR A 335 5.05 -24.99 37.52
CA THR A 335 4.46 -24.00 38.42
C THR A 335 3.94 -22.83 37.58
N ASN A 336 2.64 -22.59 37.68
CA ASN A 336 1.89 -21.52 37.03
C ASN A 336 2.42 -20.11 37.39
N CYS A 337 2.55 -19.26 36.37
CA CYS A 337 2.55 -17.80 36.55
C CYS A 337 1.40 -17.20 35.73
N THR A 338 0.19 -17.33 36.27
CA THR A 338 -1.00 -16.57 35.87
C THR A 338 -0.85 -15.12 36.32
N MET A 339 -0.91 -14.17 35.38
CA MET A 339 -1.13 -12.77 35.72
C MET A 339 -2.51 -12.63 36.35
N LYS A 340 -2.56 -12.32 37.64
CA LYS A 340 -3.78 -11.86 38.31
C LYS A 340 -4.10 -10.45 37.81
N VAL A 341 -5.25 -10.30 37.18
CA VAL A 341 -5.97 -9.03 37.11
C VAL A 341 -6.71 -8.94 38.43
N ASP A 342 -6.38 -7.96 39.27
CA ASP A 342 -7.20 -7.64 40.45
C ASP A 342 -8.50 -7.00 39.95
N GLU A 343 -9.56 -7.81 39.91
CA GLU A 343 -10.95 -7.36 39.87
C GLU A 343 -11.28 -6.75 41.24
N ASP A 344 -11.03 -5.46 41.42
CA ASP A 344 -11.70 -4.64 42.46
C ASP A 344 -11.42 -3.14 42.21
N CYS A 345 -12.16 -2.54 41.26
CA CYS A 345 -12.32 -1.09 41.20
C CYS A 345 -13.77 -0.75 40.86
N SER A 346 -14.55 -0.45 41.89
CA SER A 346 -16.00 -0.20 41.85
C SER A 346 -16.37 1.25 41.52
N CYS A 347 -15.76 1.83 40.47
CA CYS A 347 -16.15 3.15 39.95
C CYS A 347 -16.72 3.03 38.54
N ASN A 348 -17.90 2.42 38.41
CA ASN A 348 -18.87 2.65 37.33
C ASN A 348 -20.14 1.84 37.60
N LYS A 349 -21.04 2.39 38.41
CA LYS A 349 -22.48 2.11 38.32
C LYS A 349 -23.21 3.43 38.45
N VAL A 350 -23.83 3.85 37.35
CA VAL A 350 -24.93 4.81 37.33
C VAL A 350 -26.16 3.95 37.11
N ASP A 351 -27.15 4.02 37.99
CA ASP A 351 -28.57 4.03 37.62
C ASP A 351 -29.49 4.35 38.81
N GLN A 352 -30.29 5.41 38.59
CA GLN A 352 -31.68 5.72 38.95
C GLN A 352 -32.29 5.52 40.36
N ASP A 353 -33.02 6.58 40.72
CA ASP A 353 -34.23 6.71 41.55
C ASP A 353 -34.16 7.07 43.06
N HIS A 354 -35.21 7.84 43.41
CA HIS A 354 -35.51 8.70 44.56
C HIS A 354 -35.53 8.08 45.97
N ASP A 355 -35.05 8.84 46.98
CA ASP A 355 -35.76 9.32 48.19
C ASP A 355 -34.87 9.49 49.45
N ASP A 356 -35.06 10.64 50.10
CA ASP A 356 -34.88 11.00 51.52
C ASP A 356 -33.52 10.98 52.29
N VAL A 357 -33.13 12.22 52.68
CA VAL A 357 -32.81 12.72 54.05
C VAL A 357 -31.50 12.31 54.78
N ASN A 358 -30.68 13.35 55.01
CA ASN A 358 -29.75 13.65 56.12
C ASN A 358 -28.71 12.61 56.60
N ASN A 359 -27.40 12.90 56.41
CA ASN A 359 -26.47 13.39 57.46
C ASN A 359 -24.99 13.17 57.11
N MET A 360 -24.20 14.20 57.45
CA MET A 360 -22.80 14.17 57.94
C MET A 360 -21.65 13.78 57.00
N ASP A 361 -21.01 14.83 56.50
CA ASP A 361 -19.63 15.28 56.81
C ASP A 361 -18.39 14.36 56.75
N ASP A 362 -17.36 15.00 56.19
CA ASP A 362 -15.91 14.83 56.31
C ASP A 362 -15.17 13.68 55.58
N GLY A 363 -14.60 14.04 54.42
CA GLY A 363 -13.15 13.96 54.24
C GLY A 363 -12.50 12.59 54.04
N THR A 364 -12.46 12.10 52.79
CA THR A 364 -11.24 11.45 52.24
C THR A 364 -11.33 11.30 50.72
N VAL A 365 -10.61 12.15 49.98
CA VAL A 365 -10.42 11.97 48.53
C VAL A 365 -9.38 10.86 48.33
N HIS A 366 -9.84 9.65 47.99
CA HIS A 366 -8.96 8.56 47.57
C HIS A 366 -8.36 8.86 46.18
N ASN A 367 -7.07 9.19 46.18
CA ASN A 367 -6.25 9.51 45.02
C ASN A 367 -5.88 8.21 44.28
N CYS A 368 -6.81 7.65 43.50
CA CYS A 368 -6.58 6.45 42.71
C CYS A 368 -5.59 6.73 41.55
N GLN A 369 -4.61 5.84 41.39
CA GLN A 369 -3.53 5.93 40.40
C GLN A 369 -4.04 5.92 38.95
N CYS A 370 -5.25 5.39 38.71
CA CYS A 370 -5.96 5.45 37.42
C CYS A 370 -6.37 6.89 37.02
N ASN A 371 -6.72 7.77 37.98
CA ASN A 371 -7.10 9.15 37.69
C ASN A 371 -5.89 10.04 37.33
N LYS A 372 -4.70 9.73 37.87
CA LYS A 372 -3.46 10.39 37.46
C LYS A 372 -3.03 9.97 36.05
N MET A 373 -3.22 8.71 35.69
CA MET A 373 -2.90 8.23 34.33
C MET A 373 -3.84 8.84 33.30
N LEU A 374 -5.15 8.87 33.56
CA LEU A 374 -6.15 9.50 32.70
C LEU A 374 -5.88 11.01 32.55
N SER A 375 -5.65 11.73 33.65
CA SER A 375 -5.33 13.17 33.67
C SER A 375 -4.02 13.52 32.92
N THR A 376 -3.01 12.66 33.03
CA THR A 376 -1.74 12.83 32.30
C THR A 376 -1.91 12.54 30.81
N TYR A 377 -2.72 11.55 30.46
CA TYR A 377 -3.08 11.24 29.06
C TYR A 377 -3.91 12.36 28.44
N THR A 378 -4.90 12.92 29.16
CA THR A 378 -5.67 14.10 28.70
C THR A 378 -4.80 15.35 28.57
N LYS A 379 -3.79 15.54 29.44
CA LYS A 379 -2.80 16.62 29.31
C LYS A 379 -1.82 16.40 28.15
N LEU A 380 -1.41 15.17 27.87
CA LEU A 380 -0.60 14.83 26.70
C LEU A 380 -1.38 15.09 25.41
N LEU A 381 -2.64 14.64 25.34
CA LEU A 381 -3.54 14.85 24.19
C LEU A 381 -3.82 16.35 23.93
N ARG A 382 -3.89 17.18 24.97
CA ARG A 382 -3.97 18.65 24.84
C ARG A 382 -2.72 19.29 24.22
N ASN A 383 -1.56 18.63 24.30
CA ASN A 383 -0.33 19.10 23.65
C ASN A 383 -0.17 18.58 22.22
N VAL A 384 -0.74 17.41 21.88
CA VAL A 384 -0.64 16.78 20.54
C VAL A 384 -1.46 17.51 19.46
N GLY A 385 -2.50 18.28 19.85
CA GLY A 385 -3.40 18.97 18.92
C GLY A 385 -3.17 20.48 18.74
N LYS A 386 -2.06 21.03 19.22
CA LYS A 386 -1.82 22.49 19.19
C LYS A 386 -1.62 22.99 17.75
N SER A 387 -0.76 22.38 16.94
CA SER A 387 -0.56 22.74 15.52
C SER A 387 -1.84 22.71 14.70
N PHE A 388 -2.60 21.64 14.85
CA PHE A 388 -3.87 21.45 14.18
C PHE A 388 -4.90 22.56 14.47
N ARG A 389 -4.87 23.14 15.68
CA ARG A 389 -5.80 24.20 16.08
C ARG A 389 -5.58 25.50 15.31
N SER A 390 -4.33 25.89 15.03
CA SER A 390 -4.04 27.07 14.20
C SER A 390 -4.57 26.87 12.78
N GLY A 391 -4.18 25.77 12.13
CA GLY A 391 -4.56 25.50 10.76
C GLY A 391 -6.07 25.34 10.59
N LEU A 392 -6.74 24.67 11.53
CA LEU A 392 -8.20 24.50 11.48
C LEU A 392 -8.96 25.82 11.67
N LEU A 393 -8.50 26.70 12.57
CA LEU A 393 -9.09 28.02 12.76
C LEU A 393 -8.92 28.88 11.49
N ASN A 394 -7.71 28.94 10.95
CA ASN A 394 -7.40 29.68 9.73
C ASN A 394 -8.20 29.17 8.53
N PHE A 395 -8.29 27.85 8.36
CA PHE A 395 -9.11 27.25 7.31
C PHE A 395 -10.58 27.64 7.46
N CYS A 396 -11.16 27.53 8.66
CA CYS A 396 -12.56 27.87 8.88
C CYS A 396 -12.84 29.34 8.57
N ALA A 397 -11.92 30.23 8.95
CA ALA A 397 -12.01 31.65 8.67
C ALA A 397 -12.04 31.95 7.15
N VAL A 398 -11.14 31.32 6.39
CA VAL A 398 -11.09 31.48 4.92
C VAL A 398 -12.30 30.82 4.25
N ALA A 399 -12.75 29.66 4.73
CA ALA A 399 -13.91 28.97 4.19
C ALA A 399 -15.21 29.77 4.36
N LEU A 400 -15.40 30.44 5.51
CA LEU A 400 -16.51 31.37 5.72
C LEU A 400 -16.38 32.64 4.87
N ALA A 401 -15.17 33.18 4.73
CA ALA A 401 -14.93 34.33 3.84
C ALA A 401 -15.26 33.99 2.37
N LEU A 402 -14.92 32.79 1.91
CA LEU A 402 -15.32 32.27 0.59
C LEU A 402 -16.84 32.10 0.46
N ASN A 403 -17.51 31.62 1.51
CA ASN A 403 -18.96 31.50 1.55
C ASN A 403 -19.65 32.85 1.29
N ASP A 404 -19.16 33.92 1.93
CA ASP A 404 -19.68 35.28 1.75
C ASP A 404 -19.50 35.79 0.31
N GLN A 405 -18.55 35.22 -0.43
CA GLN A 405 -18.31 35.53 -1.84
C GLN A 405 -18.99 34.55 -2.81
N GLY A 406 -19.84 33.65 -2.31
CA GLY A 406 -20.61 32.70 -3.12
C GLY A 406 -19.84 31.43 -3.51
N TYR A 407 -18.68 31.18 -2.91
CA TYR A 407 -17.87 29.98 -3.14
C TYR A 407 -18.04 28.97 -2.00
N ARG A 408 -17.55 27.74 -2.23
CA ARG A 408 -17.56 26.68 -1.21
C ARG A 408 -16.20 26.03 -1.13
N ALA A 409 -15.67 25.96 0.09
CA ALA A 409 -14.49 25.18 0.38
C ALA A 409 -14.77 23.67 0.21
N LEU A 410 -13.76 22.91 -0.16
CA LEU A 410 -13.85 21.45 -0.32
C LEU A 410 -13.55 20.72 0.99
N GLY A 411 -12.56 21.17 1.75
CA GLY A 411 -12.15 20.45 2.97
C GLY A 411 -10.73 20.72 3.45
N ILE A 412 -10.26 19.83 4.31
CA ILE A 412 -8.92 19.89 4.91
C ILE A 412 -8.11 18.64 4.59
N ARG A 413 -6.78 18.76 4.65
CA ARG A 413 -5.84 17.63 4.66
C ARG A 413 -5.06 17.61 5.97
N ILE A 414 -4.97 16.43 6.57
CA ILE A 414 -4.20 16.12 7.78
C ILE A 414 -3.08 15.15 7.38
N ASP A 415 -1.82 15.48 7.67
CA ASP A 415 -0.63 14.73 7.21
C ASP A 415 0.21 14.20 8.39
N SER A 416 -0.16 14.48 9.64
CA SER A 416 0.59 14.10 10.83
C SER A 416 -0.29 14.08 12.08
N GLY A 417 0.25 13.51 13.17
CA GLY A 417 -0.45 13.37 14.45
C GLY A 417 -1.38 12.14 14.52
N ASP A 418 -2.23 12.10 15.55
CA ASP A 418 -3.24 11.06 15.71
C ASP A 418 -4.42 11.31 14.74
N LEU A 419 -4.38 10.66 13.58
CA LEU A 419 -5.35 10.87 12.51
C LEU A 419 -6.79 10.55 12.93
N ALA A 420 -7.02 9.57 13.81
CA ALA A 420 -8.36 9.24 14.29
C ALA A 420 -8.90 10.40 15.13
N TYR A 421 -8.17 10.78 16.18
CA TYR A 421 -8.55 11.87 17.07
C TYR A 421 -8.72 13.19 16.33
N LEU A 422 -7.76 13.56 15.48
CA LEU A 422 -7.77 14.83 14.74
C LEU A 422 -8.93 14.89 13.73
N SER A 423 -9.26 13.77 13.08
CA SER A 423 -10.42 13.73 12.18
C SER A 423 -11.75 13.95 12.91
N CYS A 424 -11.91 13.35 14.09
CA CYS A 424 -13.09 13.55 14.94
C CYS A 424 -13.18 14.99 15.42
N LEU A 425 -12.06 15.56 15.88
CA LEU A 425 -11.99 16.96 16.31
C LEU A 425 -12.35 17.94 15.17
N ALA A 426 -11.85 17.71 13.96
CA ALA A 426 -12.23 18.50 12.80
C ALA A 426 -13.72 18.41 12.50
N ARG A 427 -14.30 17.20 12.51
CA ARG A 427 -15.74 17.02 12.24
C ARG A 427 -16.60 17.74 13.26
N GLU A 428 -16.29 17.60 14.55
CA GLU A 428 -17.01 18.29 15.63
C GLU A 428 -16.89 19.83 15.48
N THR A 429 -15.72 20.31 15.09
CA THR A 429 -15.51 21.74 14.82
C THR A 429 -16.38 22.20 13.65
N PHE A 430 -16.43 21.44 12.56
CA PHE A 430 -17.26 21.76 11.41
C PHE A 430 -18.74 21.82 11.77
N GLU A 431 -19.21 20.91 12.62
CA GLU A 431 -20.58 20.89 13.14
C GLU A 431 -20.92 22.13 13.98
N LYS A 432 -20.01 22.52 14.87
CA LYS A 432 -20.14 23.75 15.68
C LYS A 432 -20.19 25.01 14.82
N VAL A 433 -19.30 25.11 13.83
CA VAL A 433 -19.25 26.25 12.90
C VAL A 433 -20.51 26.31 12.03
N ALA A 434 -20.96 25.18 11.50
CA ALA A 434 -22.18 25.11 10.70
C ALA A 434 -23.41 25.60 11.46
N ALA A 435 -23.55 25.18 12.73
CA ALA A 435 -24.64 25.58 13.58
C ALA A 435 -24.58 27.08 13.92
N ARG A 436 -23.40 27.58 14.33
CA ARG A 436 -23.23 28.99 14.73
C ARG A 436 -23.46 29.96 13.58
N PHE A 437 -22.91 29.68 12.40
CA PHE A 437 -22.97 30.57 11.24
C PHE A 437 -24.09 30.22 10.26
N LYS A 438 -24.93 29.22 10.58
CA LYS A 438 -26.05 28.75 9.74
C LYS A 438 -25.63 28.35 8.33
N VAL A 439 -24.49 27.66 8.21
CA VAL A 439 -23.90 27.18 6.96
C VAL A 439 -23.89 25.64 6.93
N PRO A 440 -25.02 24.97 6.61
CA PRO A 440 -25.17 23.52 6.79
C PRO A 440 -24.20 22.68 5.95
N TRP A 441 -23.74 23.19 4.80
CA TRP A 441 -22.79 22.49 3.94
C TRP A 441 -21.41 22.30 4.60
N PHE A 442 -21.10 23.10 5.62
CA PHE A 442 -19.84 23.03 6.36
C PHE A 442 -19.69 21.67 7.08
N ASN A 443 -20.78 21.03 7.49
CA ASN A 443 -20.80 19.69 8.08
C ASN A 443 -20.26 18.60 7.14
N THR A 444 -20.32 18.84 5.83
CA THR A 444 -19.97 17.87 4.78
C THR A 444 -18.60 18.13 4.16
N LEU A 445 -17.81 19.04 4.74
CA LEU A 445 -16.43 19.29 4.33
C LEU A 445 -15.62 18.00 4.37
N THR A 446 -14.85 17.76 3.31
CA THR A 446 -14.06 16.54 3.15
C THR A 446 -12.85 16.58 4.08
N ILE A 447 -12.62 15.51 4.83
CA ILE A 447 -11.40 15.30 5.61
C ILE A 447 -10.52 14.31 4.85
N VAL A 448 -9.39 14.79 4.34
CA VAL A 448 -8.36 13.97 3.73
C VAL A 448 -7.28 13.67 4.76
N ALA A 449 -6.92 12.41 4.94
CA ALA A 449 -5.72 12.04 5.69
C ALA A 449 -4.65 11.52 4.74
N SER A 450 -3.40 11.90 4.98
CA SER A 450 -2.22 11.37 4.32
C SER A 450 -1.12 11.05 5.34
N ASN A 451 -0.02 10.47 4.86
CA ASN A 451 1.16 10.02 5.62
C ASN A 451 0.98 8.68 6.36
N ASP A 452 1.94 7.76 6.13
CA ASP A 452 2.03 6.43 6.76
C ASP A 452 0.72 5.59 6.76
N ILE A 453 -0.14 5.80 5.77
CA ILE A 453 -1.39 5.06 5.61
C ILE A 453 -1.12 3.74 4.90
N ASN A 454 -1.33 2.65 5.64
CA ASN A 454 -1.28 1.28 5.14
C ASN A 454 -2.55 0.50 5.52
N GLU A 455 -2.67 -0.77 5.10
CA GLU A 455 -3.85 -1.60 5.41
C GLU A 455 -4.15 -1.70 6.92
N GLU A 456 -3.12 -1.89 7.76
CA GLU A 456 -3.28 -2.01 9.21
C GLU A 456 -3.67 -0.66 9.84
N THR A 457 -3.08 0.43 9.37
CA THR A 457 -3.46 1.79 9.80
C THR A 457 -4.93 2.04 9.50
N ILE A 458 -5.42 1.68 8.31
CA ILE A 458 -6.83 1.85 7.94
C ILE A 458 -7.75 1.00 8.82
N LEU A 459 -7.39 -0.26 9.09
CA LEU A 459 -8.15 -1.11 10.00
C LEU A 459 -8.23 -0.51 11.41
N SER A 460 -7.10 -0.04 11.94
CA SER A 460 -7.06 0.60 13.26
C SER A 460 -7.87 1.91 13.29
N LEU A 461 -7.84 2.71 12.22
CA LEU A 461 -8.65 3.92 12.11
C LEU A 461 -10.15 3.58 12.11
N ASN A 462 -10.55 2.55 11.36
CA ASN A 462 -11.94 2.06 11.31
C ASN A 462 -12.43 1.63 12.70
N GLU A 463 -11.61 0.89 13.45
CA GLU A 463 -11.93 0.46 14.83
C GLU A 463 -12.12 1.65 15.79
N GLN A 464 -11.37 2.74 15.58
CA GLN A 464 -11.45 3.96 16.39
C GLN A 464 -12.61 4.90 15.98
N GLY A 465 -13.37 4.57 14.94
CA GLY A 465 -14.53 5.39 14.51
C GLY A 465 -14.15 6.76 13.94
N HIS A 466 -13.03 6.83 13.22
CA HIS A 466 -12.52 8.05 12.58
C HIS A 466 -13.54 8.73 11.63
N LYS A 467 -13.34 10.01 11.30
CA LYS A 467 -14.22 10.83 10.43
C LYS A 467 -13.56 11.22 9.09
N ILE A 468 -12.63 10.40 8.61
CA ILE A 468 -11.86 10.66 7.38
C ILE A 468 -12.68 10.19 6.17
N ASP A 469 -12.83 11.07 5.18
CA ASP A 469 -13.60 10.80 3.96
C ASP A 469 -12.71 10.31 2.81
N CYS A 470 -11.41 10.59 2.89
CA CYS A 470 -10.44 10.29 1.84
C CYS A 470 -9.05 9.97 2.40
N PHE A 471 -8.43 8.90 1.91
CA PHE A 471 -7.03 8.57 2.18
C PHE A 471 -6.14 8.90 0.99
N GLY A 472 -5.16 9.78 1.21
CA GLY A 472 -4.06 10.05 0.29
C GLY A 472 -2.88 9.14 0.59
N ILE A 473 -2.74 8.07 -0.19
CA ILE A 473 -1.75 7.01 0.06
C ILE A 473 -0.59 7.20 -0.90
N GLY A 474 0.59 7.45 -0.36
CA GLY A 474 1.83 7.53 -1.11
C GLY A 474 2.86 6.54 -0.60
N THR A 475 3.89 7.06 0.04
CA THR A 475 4.98 6.29 0.64
C THR A 475 5.23 6.69 2.07
N HIS A 476 5.68 5.73 2.87
CA HIS A 476 6.09 5.93 4.24
C HIS A 476 7.35 6.81 4.35
N LEU A 477 7.42 7.65 5.39
CA LEU A 477 8.55 8.53 5.72
C LEU A 477 9.05 8.31 7.17
N GLY A 478 8.78 7.16 7.78
CA GLY A 478 9.45 6.77 9.02
C GLY A 478 10.78 6.07 8.76
N GLU A 479 11.84 6.66 9.31
CA GLU A 479 13.19 6.14 9.42
C GLU A 479 13.22 4.69 9.91
N PHE A 480 14.16 3.92 9.35
CA PHE A 480 14.58 2.63 9.87
C PHE A 480 15.33 2.86 11.20
N ASN A 481 14.61 2.99 12.32
CA ASN A 481 15.24 2.85 13.64
C ASN A 481 15.40 1.36 13.96
N ASP A 482 16.45 0.80 13.37
CA ASP A 482 16.80 -0.63 13.34
C ASP A 482 17.47 -1.13 14.63
N LYS A 483 17.06 -0.64 15.81
CA LYS A 483 17.75 -0.97 17.08
C LYS A 483 17.04 -1.93 18.01
N LEU A 484 15.76 -2.25 17.81
CA LEU A 484 15.04 -3.19 18.68
C LEU A 484 14.01 -4.02 17.90
N LYS A 485 14.45 -5.16 17.37
CA LYS A 485 13.75 -6.46 17.45
C LYS A 485 14.53 -7.56 16.73
N LYS A 486 15.34 -8.28 17.52
CA LYS A 486 15.94 -9.56 17.14
C LYS A 486 15.02 -10.76 17.43
N GLU A 487 13.75 -10.53 17.75
CA GLU A 487 12.77 -11.58 18.01
C GLU A 487 11.45 -11.25 17.28
N GLU A 488 11.15 -12.06 16.27
CA GLU A 488 9.82 -12.37 15.71
C GLU A 488 8.67 -11.34 15.83
N LYS A 489 8.83 -10.13 15.27
CA LYS A 489 7.67 -9.37 14.77
C LYS A 489 7.98 -8.77 13.41
N LYS A 490 7.49 -9.46 12.39
CA LYS A 490 7.33 -9.08 10.99
C LYS A 490 6.50 -7.78 10.93
N PHE A 491 7.11 -6.62 11.16
CA PHE A 491 6.40 -5.34 11.14
C PHE A 491 5.95 -5.02 9.72
N THR A 492 4.63 -4.99 9.55
CA THR A 492 3.93 -4.82 8.29
C THR A 492 4.04 -3.38 7.78
N LYS A 493 4.77 -3.18 6.69
CA LYS A 493 4.83 -1.90 5.97
C LYS A 493 4.42 -2.13 4.53
N LEU A 494 3.14 -1.95 4.26
CA LEU A 494 2.61 -2.00 2.91
C LEU A 494 2.62 -0.58 2.33
N ILE A 495 3.33 -0.38 1.23
CA ILE A 495 3.46 0.91 0.56
C ILE A 495 2.81 0.79 -0.81
N ALA A 496 1.97 1.75 -1.19
CA ALA A 496 1.18 1.67 -2.42
C ALA A 496 2.07 1.51 -3.65
N VAL A 497 3.05 2.38 -3.87
CA VAL A 497 3.77 2.52 -5.15
C VAL A 497 4.99 1.59 -5.31
N THR A 498 5.65 1.24 -4.21
CA THR A 498 6.88 0.42 -4.23
C THR A 498 6.66 -1.02 -3.76
N CYS A 499 5.47 -1.33 -3.22
CA CYS A 499 5.14 -2.64 -2.65
C CYS A 499 6.22 -3.17 -1.69
N GLN A 500 6.84 -2.32 -0.86
CA GLN A 500 8.05 -2.64 -0.08
C GLN A 500 8.04 -3.98 0.69
N ARG A 501 6.89 -4.42 1.24
CA ARG A 501 6.74 -5.74 1.88
C ARG A 501 7.18 -6.89 0.97
N GLN A 502 6.89 -6.77 -0.32
CA GLN A 502 7.21 -7.71 -1.35
C GLN A 502 7.29 -6.95 -2.70
N PRO A 503 8.47 -6.47 -3.12
CA PRO A 503 8.61 -5.61 -4.29
C PRO A 503 8.47 -6.36 -5.63
N ALA A 504 8.26 -7.68 -5.60
CA ALA A 504 8.06 -8.50 -6.78
C ALA A 504 7.06 -9.63 -6.50
N LEU A 505 6.14 -9.87 -7.44
CA LEU A 505 5.16 -10.96 -7.35
C LEU A 505 5.84 -12.34 -7.40
N GLY A 506 6.95 -12.46 -8.14
CA GLY A 506 7.66 -13.73 -8.32
C GLY A 506 7.08 -14.55 -9.48
N CYS A 507 6.67 -13.87 -10.56
CA CYS A 507 6.35 -14.55 -11.81
C CYS A 507 7.59 -15.25 -12.37
N VAL A 508 7.33 -16.34 -13.09
CA VAL A 508 8.30 -17.15 -13.81
C VAL A 508 7.76 -17.46 -15.19
N TYR A 509 8.69 -17.55 -16.14
CA TYR A 509 8.43 -17.93 -17.52
C TYR A 509 9.14 -19.25 -17.80
N LYS A 510 8.43 -20.27 -18.29
CA LYS A 510 8.97 -21.64 -18.34
C LYS A 510 8.56 -22.35 -19.63
N LEU A 511 9.53 -22.94 -20.32
CA LEU A 511 9.29 -23.85 -21.45
C LEU A 511 8.56 -25.09 -20.93
N VAL A 512 7.41 -25.40 -21.53
CA VAL A 512 6.58 -26.56 -21.17
C VAL A 512 6.43 -27.54 -22.33
N GLU A 513 6.70 -27.11 -23.57
CA GLU A 513 6.61 -27.96 -24.75
C GLU A 513 7.54 -27.45 -25.87
N ILE A 514 8.15 -28.36 -26.62
CA ILE A 514 8.94 -28.06 -27.83
C ILE A 514 8.69 -29.15 -28.89
N ASN A 515 8.36 -28.76 -30.12
CA ASN A 515 8.01 -29.63 -31.24
C ASN A 515 6.97 -30.71 -30.87
N GLY A 516 5.94 -30.32 -30.11
CA GLY A 516 4.89 -31.21 -29.60
C GLY A 516 5.34 -32.15 -28.47
N GLN A 517 6.60 -32.07 -28.02
CA GLN A 517 7.12 -32.86 -26.90
C GLN A 517 7.12 -32.04 -25.61
N ALA A 518 6.41 -32.53 -24.61
CA ALA A 518 6.34 -31.89 -23.31
C ALA A 518 7.71 -31.87 -22.60
N ARG A 519 7.97 -30.80 -21.84
CA ARG A 519 9.20 -30.59 -21.07
C ARG A 519 8.88 -30.34 -19.61
N ILE A 520 9.63 -31.02 -18.74
CA ILE A 520 9.58 -30.85 -17.29
C ILE A 520 10.94 -30.39 -16.78
N LYS A 521 10.94 -29.44 -15.86
CA LYS A 521 12.13 -29.01 -15.12
C LYS A 521 11.97 -29.42 -13.67
N LEU A 522 12.78 -30.40 -13.26
CA LEU A 522 12.83 -30.86 -11.87
C LEU A 522 13.61 -29.89 -10.98
N SER A 523 13.37 -29.99 -9.68
CA SER A 523 14.06 -29.21 -8.66
C SER A 523 14.05 -29.99 -7.34
N GLN A 524 15.04 -29.77 -6.48
CA GLN A 524 15.04 -30.30 -5.10
C GLN A 524 13.83 -29.81 -4.31
N ASP A 525 13.36 -28.60 -4.62
CA ASP A 525 12.12 -28.06 -4.09
C ASP A 525 10.96 -28.44 -5.02
N VAL A 526 10.11 -29.35 -4.55
CA VAL A 526 8.94 -29.85 -5.28
C VAL A 526 8.02 -28.70 -5.74
N GLU A 527 7.97 -27.60 -4.98
CA GLU A 527 7.16 -26.43 -5.36
C GLU A 527 7.66 -25.70 -6.60
N LYS A 528 8.92 -25.95 -7.01
CA LYS A 528 9.56 -25.34 -8.19
C LYS A 528 9.54 -26.25 -9.42
N VAL A 529 8.98 -27.46 -9.31
CA VAL A 529 8.76 -28.36 -10.46
C VAL A 529 7.72 -27.74 -11.40
N THR A 530 8.01 -27.72 -12.69
CA THR A 530 7.12 -27.15 -13.71
C THR A 530 6.07 -28.17 -14.16
N MET A 531 4.86 -27.71 -14.47
CA MET A 531 3.83 -28.58 -15.09
C MET A 531 4.08 -28.67 -16.60
N PRO A 532 4.33 -29.87 -17.15
CA PRO A 532 4.73 -30.07 -18.53
C PRO A 532 3.55 -29.96 -19.52
N GLY A 533 3.86 -29.76 -20.79
CA GLY A 533 2.94 -29.79 -21.92
C GLY A 533 2.10 -28.52 -22.08
N ASN A 534 1.49 -28.35 -23.25
CA ASN A 534 0.47 -27.34 -23.49
C ASN A 534 -0.82 -27.67 -22.69
N LYS A 535 -1.35 -26.66 -21.99
CA LYS A 535 -2.44 -26.84 -21.02
C LYS A 535 -3.59 -25.85 -21.23
N ASN A 536 -4.80 -26.32 -20.97
CA ASN A 536 -6.00 -25.49 -20.82
C ASN A 536 -6.35 -25.33 -19.34
N ALA A 537 -7.02 -24.22 -19.00
CA ALA A 537 -7.38 -23.90 -17.63
C ALA A 537 -8.85 -23.47 -17.55
N TYR A 538 -9.54 -23.99 -16.54
CA TYR A 538 -10.96 -23.76 -16.33
C TYR A 538 -11.22 -23.40 -14.87
N ARG A 539 -12.03 -22.36 -14.64
CA ARG A 539 -12.55 -22.04 -13.32
C ARG A 539 -13.90 -22.70 -13.11
N LEU A 540 -13.99 -23.50 -12.06
CA LEU A 540 -15.19 -24.24 -11.68
C LEU A 540 -15.93 -23.50 -10.57
N TYR A 541 -17.25 -23.38 -10.70
CA TYR A 541 -18.09 -22.63 -9.75
C TYR A 541 -19.04 -23.53 -8.96
N SER A 542 -19.35 -23.12 -7.73
CA SER A 542 -20.38 -23.75 -6.88
C SER A 542 -21.79 -23.31 -7.27
N ASN A 543 -22.80 -24.02 -6.80
CA ASN A 543 -24.21 -23.61 -6.94
C ASN A 543 -24.48 -22.20 -6.36
N ASP A 544 -23.69 -21.78 -5.36
CA ASP A 544 -23.80 -20.45 -4.74
C ASP A 544 -23.14 -19.33 -5.59
N GLY A 545 -22.64 -19.65 -6.79
CA GLY A 545 -22.06 -18.68 -7.73
C GLY A 545 -20.61 -18.30 -7.44
N HIS A 546 -19.96 -18.92 -6.46
CA HIS A 546 -18.56 -18.65 -6.11
C HIS A 546 -17.58 -19.58 -6.83
N ALA A 547 -16.38 -19.06 -7.12
CA ALA A 547 -15.29 -19.85 -7.66
C ALA A 547 -14.81 -20.88 -6.62
N LEU A 548 -14.74 -22.15 -7.00
CA LEU A 548 -14.34 -23.26 -6.11
C LEU A 548 -12.88 -23.69 -6.31
N ILE A 549 -12.48 -23.84 -7.57
CA ILE A 549 -11.20 -24.41 -7.96
C ILE A 549 -10.86 -24.00 -9.39
N ASP A 550 -9.57 -23.77 -9.65
CA ASP A 550 -9.03 -23.68 -11.00
C ASP A 550 -8.46 -25.06 -11.38
N LEU A 551 -8.95 -25.62 -12.49
CA LEU A 551 -8.59 -26.93 -13.02
C LEU A 551 -7.74 -26.77 -14.28
N LEU A 552 -6.52 -27.32 -14.24
CA LEU A 552 -5.64 -27.44 -15.40
C LEU A 552 -5.81 -28.81 -16.06
N GLN A 553 -5.82 -28.81 -17.39
CA GLN A 553 -5.94 -30.00 -18.23
C GLN A 553 -4.95 -29.94 -19.38
N LYS A 554 -4.62 -31.09 -19.97
CA LYS A 554 -3.90 -31.15 -21.25
C LYS A 554 -4.75 -30.52 -22.35
N ASP A 555 -4.10 -30.01 -23.38
CA ASP A 555 -4.80 -29.32 -24.48
C ASP A 555 -5.82 -30.19 -25.23
N LEU A 556 -5.54 -31.50 -25.35
CA LEU A 556 -6.40 -32.47 -26.05
C LEU A 556 -7.52 -33.07 -25.19
N GLU A 557 -7.62 -32.72 -23.91
CA GLU A 557 -8.70 -33.20 -23.05
C GLU A 557 -10.01 -32.46 -23.32
N ASP A 558 -11.13 -33.17 -23.21
CA ASP A 558 -12.45 -32.54 -23.24
C ASP A 558 -12.62 -31.57 -22.06
N ALA A 559 -13.20 -30.41 -22.36
CA ALA A 559 -13.54 -29.41 -21.35
C ALA A 559 -14.54 -29.99 -20.31
N PRO A 560 -14.42 -29.63 -19.02
CA PRO A 560 -15.33 -30.10 -18.00
C PRO A 560 -16.73 -29.57 -18.29
N LYS A 561 -17.73 -30.42 -18.08
CA LYS A 561 -19.14 -30.10 -18.35
C LYS A 561 -19.85 -29.67 -17.08
N VAL A 562 -20.78 -28.73 -17.23
CA VAL A 562 -21.66 -28.30 -16.15
C VAL A 562 -22.47 -29.49 -15.65
N PHE A 563 -22.66 -29.59 -14.34
CA PHE A 563 -23.36 -30.69 -13.65
C PHE A 563 -22.76 -32.10 -13.84
N HIS A 564 -21.54 -32.20 -14.38
CA HIS A 564 -20.81 -33.46 -14.49
C HIS A 564 -19.69 -33.53 -13.46
N LYS A 565 -19.53 -34.69 -12.84
CA LYS A 565 -18.54 -34.90 -11.77
C LYS A 565 -17.14 -35.03 -12.38
N VAL A 566 -16.20 -34.22 -11.89
CA VAL A 566 -14.80 -34.20 -12.34
C VAL A 566 -13.88 -34.46 -11.15
N LEU A 567 -12.90 -35.35 -11.32
CA LEU A 567 -11.86 -35.60 -10.32
C LEU A 567 -10.79 -34.50 -10.43
N CYS A 568 -10.63 -33.72 -9.37
CA CYS A 568 -9.63 -32.67 -9.26
C CYS A 568 -8.53 -33.12 -8.28
N ARG A 569 -7.27 -33.13 -8.74
CA ARG A 569 -6.12 -33.60 -7.94
C ARG A 569 -5.13 -32.47 -7.74
N HIS A 570 -4.55 -32.38 -6.54
CA HIS A 570 -3.40 -31.52 -6.35
C HIS A 570 -2.20 -32.08 -7.14
N PRO A 571 -1.43 -31.25 -7.89
CA PRO A 571 -0.42 -31.74 -8.82
C PRO A 571 0.73 -32.55 -8.17
N PHE A 572 0.99 -32.34 -6.88
CA PHE A 572 2.15 -32.93 -6.18
C PHE A 572 1.83 -33.52 -4.79
N GLN A 573 0.56 -33.56 -4.39
CA GLN A 573 0.17 -34.05 -3.05
C GLN A 573 -0.98 -35.02 -3.23
N GLU A 574 -0.67 -36.32 -3.26
CA GLU A 574 -1.61 -37.36 -3.68
C GLU A 574 -2.87 -37.45 -2.79
N SER A 575 -2.69 -37.17 -1.49
CA SER A 575 -3.77 -37.17 -0.51
C SER A 575 -4.78 -36.04 -0.72
N LYS A 576 -4.41 -34.98 -1.45
CA LYS A 576 -5.29 -33.84 -1.74
C LYS A 576 -5.98 -34.02 -3.09
N ARG A 577 -7.16 -34.62 -3.05
CA ARG A 577 -8.04 -34.81 -4.20
C ARG A 577 -9.50 -34.67 -3.81
N ALA A 578 -10.32 -34.19 -4.74
CA ALA A 578 -11.75 -34.03 -4.52
C ALA A 578 -12.52 -34.21 -5.83
N TYR A 579 -13.76 -34.67 -5.71
CA TYR A 579 -14.70 -34.59 -6.81
C TYR A 579 -15.44 -33.26 -6.77
N VAL A 580 -15.56 -32.61 -7.92
CA VAL A 580 -16.30 -31.36 -8.09
C VAL A 580 -17.36 -31.56 -9.14
N THR A 581 -18.59 -31.13 -8.84
CA THR A 581 -19.69 -31.05 -9.80
C THR A 581 -20.00 -29.56 -10.00
N PRO A 582 -19.46 -28.91 -11.05
CA PRO A 582 -19.56 -27.47 -11.22
C PRO A 582 -20.95 -27.06 -11.69
N SER A 583 -21.47 -25.95 -11.14
CA SER A 583 -22.69 -25.28 -11.61
C SER A 583 -22.44 -24.39 -12.84
N ARG A 584 -21.18 -23.96 -13.01
CA ARG A 584 -20.67 -23.18 -14.13
C ARG A 584 -19.21 -23.53 -14.35
N VAL A 585 -18.83 -23.56 -15.62
CA VAL A 585 -17.45 -23.78 -16.08
C VAL A 585 -17.04 -22.57 -16.91
N GLU A 586 -15.93 -21.95 -16.56
CA GLU A 586 -15.39 -20.78 -17.27
C GLU A 586 -14.00 -21.12 -17.84
N PRO A 587 -13.82 -21.17 -19.17
CA PRO A 587 -12.48 -21.25 -19.75
C PRO A 587 -11.71 -19.96 -19.47
N LEU A 588 -10.50 -20.08 -18.93
CA LEU A 588 -9.73 -18.92 -18.49
C LEU A 588 -8.98 -18.23 -19.64
N TYR A 589 -8.58 -18.97 -20.67
CA TYR A 589 -7.74 -18.43 -21.75
C TYR A 589 -8.55 -17.88 -22.91
N LYS A 590 -8.14 -16.70 -23.38
CA LYS A 590 -8.51 -16.14 -24.68
C LYS A 590 -7.24 -15.95 -25.50
N VAL A 591 -7.34 -16.14 -26.81
CA VAL A 591 -6.27 -15.77 -27.75
C VAL A 591 -6.33 -14.26 -27.93
N TYR A 592 -5.25 -13.54 -27.63
CA TYR A 592 -5.16 -12.08 -27.78
C TYR A 592 -4.28 -11.64 -28.95
N TRP A 593 -3.28 -12.43 -29.32
CA TRP A 593 -2.39 -12.18 -30.44
C TRP A 593 -2.21 -13.45 -31.26
N LYS A 594 -2.41 -13.37 -32.57
CA LYS A 594 -2.20 -14.48 -33.51
C LYS A 594 -2.00 -13.93 -34.91
N GLU A 595 -1.10 -14.53 -35.70
CA GLU A 595 -0.83 -14.12 -37.08
C GLU A 595 -0.44 -12.63 -37.21
N GLY A 596 0.29 -12.09 -36.23
CA GLY A 596 0.77 -10.71 -36.26
C GLY A 596 -0.30 -9.64 -36.03
N ARG A 597 -1.44 -10.00 -35.45
CA ARG A 597 -2.54 -9.07 -35.17
C ARG A 597 -3.25 -9.39 -33.85
N LEU A 598 -3.90 -8.38 -33.30
CA LEU A 598 -4.83 -8.53 -32.18
C LEU A 598 -6.08 -9.31 -32.63
N THR A 599 -6.48 -10.28 -31.82
CA THR A 599 -7.69 -11.09 -32.05
C THR A 599 -8.85 -10.70 -31.14
N GLN A 600 -8.60 -9.84 -30.15
CA GLN A 600 -9.58 -9.35 -29.19
C GLN A 600 -9.47 -7.82 -29.08
N PRO A 601 -10.57 -7.11 -28.81
CA PRO A 601 -10.49 -5.71 -28.43
C PRO A 601 -9.80 -5.56 -27.07
N ILE A 602 -8.95 -4.54 -26.93
CA ILE A 602 -8.33 -4.21 -25.66
C ILE A 602 -9.37 -3.51 -24.78
N ALA A 603 -9.53 -3.98 -23.54
CA ALA A 603 -10.45 -3.38 -22.59
C ALA A 603 -9.97 -1.99 -22.17
N THR A 604 -10.90 -1.04 -22.05
CA THR A 604 -10.62 0.27 -21.47
C THR A 604 -10.26 0.12 -19.98
N LEU A 605 -9.55 1.11 -19.43
CA LEU A 605 -9.14 1.10 -18.02
C LEU A 605 -10.33 0.95 -17.05
N GLU A 606 -11.47 1.58 -17.39
CA GLU A 606 -12.71 1.47 -16.61
C GLU A 606 -13.33 0.07 -16.69
N GLN A 607 -13.33 -0.56 -17.87
CA GLN A 607 -13.78 -1.94 -18.03
C GLN A 607 -12.92 -2.90 -17.20
N THR A 608 -11.59 -2.73 -17.23
CA THR A 608 -10.65 -3.54 -16.43
C THR A 608 -10.90 -3.32 -14.93
N ARG A 609 -11.07 -2.08 -14.47
CA ARG A 609 -11.42 -1.75 -13.07
C ARG A 609 -12.74 -2.42 -12.64
N ASN A 610 -13.76 -2.38 -13.49
CA ASN A 610 -15.05 -3.03 -13.23
C ASN A 610 -14.90 -4.56 -13.19
N LYS A 611 -14.04 -5.14 -14.03
CA LYS A 611 -13.71 -6.57 -14.01
C LYS A 611 -13.04 -6.97 -12.69
N VAL A 612 -12.11 -6.16 -12.15
CA VAL A 612 -11.49 -6.40 -10.84
C VAL A 612 -12.56 -6.53 -9.75
N GLN A 613 -13.49 -5.58 -9.68
CA GLN A 613 -14.56 -5.59 -8.69
C GLN A 613 -15.43 -6.85 -8.81
N ARG A 614 -15.91 -7.15 -10.03
CA ARG A 614 -16.71 -8.36 -10.30
C ARG A 614 -15.94 -9.64 -9.97
N SER A 615 -14.65 -9.68 -10.29
CA SER A 615 -13.83 -10.86 -10.04
C SER A 615 -13.58 -11.11 -8.56
N LEU A 616 -13.46 -10.05 -7.75
CA LEU A 616 -13.36 -10.16 -6.29
C LEU A 616 -14.70 -10.57 -5.66
N GLU A 617 -15.84 -10.15 -6.22
CA GLU A 617 -17.17 -10.55 -5.76
C GLU A 617 -17.43 -12.05 -5.99
N MET A 618 -16.86 -12.63 -7.06
CA MET A 618 -16.94 -14.07 -7.32
C MET A 618 -16.18 -14.93 -6.31
N LEU A 619 -15.22 -14.36 -5.57
CA LEU A 619 -14.53 -15.08 -4.49
C LEU A 619 -15.36 -15.09 -3.21
N ARG A 620 -15.34 -16.24 -2.52
CA ARG A 620 -15.83 -16.33 -1.15
C ARG A 620 -15.06 -15.38 -0.23
N SER A 621 -15.71 -14.94 0.85
CA SER A 621 -15.14 -13.98 1.79
C SER A 621 -13.93 -14.52 2.57
N ASP A 622 -13.82 -15.83 2.75
CA ASP A 622 -12.72 -16.49 3.46
C ASP A 622 -11.38 -16.43 2.70
N HIS A 623 -11.39 -16.42 1.37
CA HIS A 623 -10.20 -16.19 0.54
C HIS A 623 -9.71 -14.73 0.58
N LYS A 624 -10.60 -13.80 0.94
CA LYS A 624 -10.38 -12.36 0.92
C LYS A 624 -9.95 -11.77 2.26
N ARG A 625 -9.83 -12.60 3.30
CA ARG A 625 -9.46 -12.12 4.65
C ARG A 625 -8.04 -11.56 4.65
N ASN A 626 -7.83 -10.55 5.50
CA ASN A 626 -6.49 -10.01 5.71
C ASN A 626 -5.65 -10.90 6.61
N LEU A 627 -6.28 -11.53 7.60
CA LEU A 627 -5.64 -12.43 8.55
C LEU A 627 -6.09 -13.86 8.28
N ASN A 628 -5.13 -14.76 8.12
CA ASN A 628 -5.33 -16.19 7.88
C ASN A 628 -6.40 -16.50 6.81
N PRO A 629 -6.26 -15.94 5.59
CA PRO A 629 -7.16 -16.30 4.49
C PRO A 629 -7.10 -17.80 4.17
N THR A 630 -8.23 -18.35 3.73
CA THR A 630 -8.30 -19.75 3.31
C THR A 630 -7.62 -19.93 1.95
N PRO A 631 -6.73 -20.91 1.76
CA PRO A 631 -6.08 -21.13 0.48
C PRO A 631 -7.07 -21.46 -0.63
N TYR A 632 -6.91 -20.80 -1.77
CA TYR A 632 -7.66 -21.17 -2.97
C TYR A 632 -7.09 -22.44 -3.59
N LYS A 633 -7.96 -23.29 -4.14
CA LYS A 633 -7.56 -24.59 -4.68
C LYS A 633 -7.18 -24.44 -6.15
N VAL A 634 -6.00 -24.95 -6.51
CA VAL A 634 -5.58 -25.17 -7.89
C VAL A 634 -5.32 -26.66 -8.05
N ALA A 635 -5.91 -27.27 -9.07
CA ALA A 635 -5.84 -28.69 -9.34
C ALA A 635 -5.53 -28.98 -10.81
N VAL A 636 -5.16 -30.22 -11.05
CA VAL A 636 -4.99 -30.83 -12.37
C VAL A 636 -6.03 -31.94 -12.56
N SER A 637 -6.37 -32.26 -13.81
CA SER A 637 -7.15 -33.46 -14.13
C SER A 637 -6.40 -34.73 -13.79
N ASP A 638 -7.11 -35.86 -13.80
CA ASP A 638 -6.51 -37.17 -13.57
C ASP A 638 -5.49 -37.55 -14.65
N ASP A 639 -5.79 -37.21 -15.90
CA ASP A 639 -4.90 -37.44 -17.05
C ASP A 639 -3.62 -36.59 -16.95
N LEU A 640 -3.76 -35.29 -16.66
CA LEU A 640 -2.61 -34.41 -16.46
C LEU A 640 -1.80 -34.81 -15.22
N TYR A 641 -2.46 -35.23 -14.13
CA TYR A 641 -1.80 -35.74 -12.93
C TYR A 641 -0.90 -36.94 -13.26
N SER A 642 -1.47 -37.96 -13.90
CA SER A 642 -0.74 -39.18 -14.26
C SER A 642 0.42 -38.87 -15.19
N PHE A 643 0.17 -38.02 -16.20
CA PHE A 643 1.20 -37.56 -17.13
C PHE A 643 2.37 -36.83 -16.45
N ILE A 644 2.10 -35.97 -15.46
CA ILE A 644 3.14 -35.29 -14.67
C ILE A 644 4.02 -36.32 -13.95
N HIS A 645 3.42 -37.31 -13.29
CA HIS A 645 4.15 -38.29 -12.49
C HIS A 645 4.98 -39.23 -13.36
N ASP A 646 4.43 -39.68 -14.49
CA ASP A 646 5.15 -40.50 -15.46
C ASP A 646 6.38 -39.76 -16.00
N LEU A 647 6.19 -38.50 -16.43
CA LEU A 647 7.30 -37.69 -16.96
C LEU A 647 8.32 -37.34 -15.87
N TRP A 648 7.88 -37.14 -14.63
CA TRP A 648 8.79 -36.95 -13.49
C TRP A 648 9.66 -38.19 -13.32
N LEU A 649 9.08 -39.37 -13.17
CA LEU A 649 9.83 -40.61 -12.91
C LEU A 649 10.84 -40.92 -14.02
N GLN A 650 10.51 -40.61 -15.28
CA GLN A 650 11.43 -40.76 -16.41
C GLN A 650 12.64 -39.83 -16.36
N ASN A 651 12.52 -38.66 -15.72
CA ASN A 651 13.57 -37.63 -15.68
C ASN A 651 14.27 -37.51 -14.31
N ALA A 652 13.74 -38.16 -13.28
CA ALA A 652 14.36 -38.15 -11.96
C ALA A 652 15.64 -39.00 -11.98
N PRO A 653 16.78 -38.45 -11.55
CA PRO A 653 18.01 -39.23 -11.49
C PRO A 653 17.87 -40.36 -10.47
N ILE A 654 18.31 -41.55 -10.85
CA ILE A 654 18.45 -42.68 -9.93
C ILE A 654 19.81 -42.54 -9.26
N GLY A 655 19.82 -42.23 -7.97
CA GLY A 655 21.05 -42.17 -7.19
C GLY A 655 21.55 -43.58 -6.87
N GLU A 656 22.83 -43.83 -7.11
CA GLU A 656 23.53 -44.99 -6.58
C GLU A 656 24.18 -44.58 -5.25
N LEU A 657 23.80 -45.26 -4.16
CA LEU A 657 24.39 -45.05 -2.84
C LEU A 657 25.52 -46.06 -2.68
N SER A 658 26.77 -45.58 -2.69
CA SER A 658 27.98 -46.38 -2.45
C SER A 658 28.41 -46.34 -0.99
#